data_AF-A0A518DRL5-F1
#
_entry.id   AF-A0A518DRL5-F1
#
_cell.length_a   1.000
_cell.length_b   1.000
_cell.length_c   1.000
_cell.angle_alpha   90.00
_cell.angle_beta   90.00
_cell.angle_gamma   90.00
#
_symmetry.space_group_name_H-M   'P 1'
#
loop_
_entity.id
_entity.type
_entity.pdbx_description
1 polymer ?
#
loop_
_entity_poly.entity_id
_entity_poly.type
_entity_poly.pdbx_seq_one_letter_code
_entity_poly.pdbx_strand_id
1 'polypeptide(L)'
;MTTNEEMLTREQLRVLQTRMLRHAIDHMPEQIDRRTALIFTKNELLNAPLDFSFPEACLEAVERPESPVRCQSTRGPLLVLSLEKTTRTSIDLVTFLLSPDVRFRQGALRELDRQMKLYDPFISPSTRNKAETLRPAITQQEASGLSAAVELSDALKGDYFYNLAGCGQSARLELEDQLREFLRKVLIPTEAMVHFLLDLPIWSPLRQRAELTARLSQAAVGQSLSEFLDKYFRYFGHLPLGGEFSAANAFTTWLEQHPWHVSYPAKVWSWARKNGSPLATYHACQLLLGHQARLSGSEKRVLVRQVAAMQSNHGFVSWQQRCTLAAHYCRHLELVAPGADGERVAAMSWWLSERLACLGDGFSKRAMVVYESEIKTASASSHELWRTCRPPVSGSSLRYATLYLPSIWASSALCELANSKLDSLLGQMSKERELIAQSLAPPVARLDGLEPSASGKAYAFEYPLGEFHAAVVQMASRRKTRKTRTNRSNNSMPDRSIEDQVRWLHTAGDKEAVVLALRAASYSGNVAPTPIWEAFSDPNWRRAVLVQGSPRAVELMTEAALELVARDEDHDWRSYLPHFLAIAADDESNSPEGRKILFDMIVLVSISVDSVSAIERLLRGVGRNRHEEVAKEWREKIERLTPHAPSWVASRMRGIKCVLYVT
;
A
#
# COMPACT_ATOMS: atom_id res chain seq x y z
N MET A 1 39.37 -30.18 18.10
CA MET A 1 39.12 -28.92 18.81
C MET A 1 37.67 -28.91 19.24
N THR A 2 37.40 -29.40 20.44
CA THR A 2 36.06 -29.37 21.07
C THR A 2 35.96 -28.07 21.84
N THR A 3 35.14 -27.14 21.36
CA THR A 3 34.81 -25.90 22.09
C THR A 3 33.97 -26.26 23.31
N ASN A 4 34.54 -26.05 24.50
CA ASN A 4 33.80 -25.94 25.75
C ASN A 4 32.90 -24.71 25.66
N GLU A 5 31.63 -24.89 25.27
CA GLU A 5 30.60 -23.90 25.55
C GLU A 5 30.35 -23.93 27.07
N GLU A 6 30.90 -22.95 27.79
CA GLU A 6 30.54 -22.70 29.18
C GLU A 6 29.05 -22.33 29.23
N MET A 7 28.20 -23.30 29.58
CA MET A 7 26.80 -23.01 29.89
C MET A 7 26.76 -22.04 31.07
N LEU A 8 26.16 -20.87 30.83
CA LEU A 8 25.84 -19.90 31.88
C LEU A 8 25.20 -20.62 33.08
N THR A 9 25.73 -20.38 34.28
CA THR A 9 25.12 -20.87 35.51
C THR A 9 23.69 -20.31 35.64
N ARG A 10 22.78 -21.05 36.29
CA ARG A 10 21.40 -20.59 36.54
C ARG A 10 21.35 -19.20 37.18
N GLU A 11 22.35 -18.86 37.98
CA GLU A 11 22.48 -17.57 38.65
C GLU A 11 22.86 -16.45 37.67
N GLN A 12 23.81 -16.68 36.75
CA GLN A 12 24.16 -15.72 35.70
C GLN A 12 22.99 -15.48 34.73
N LEU A 13 22.25 -16.54 34.39
CA LEU A 13 21.00 -16.46 33.62
C LEU A 13 19.96 -15.59 34.34
N ARG A 14 19.76 -15.78 35.65
CA ARG A 14 18.84 -14.93 36.45
C ARG A 14 19.27 -13.47 36.51
N VAL A 15 20.57 -13.19 36.65
CA VAL A 15 21.10 -11.82 36.66
C VAL A 15 20.90 -11.13 35.30
N LEU A 16 21.19 -11.82 34.20
CA LEU A 16 20.94 -11.33 32.84
C LEU A 16 19.45 -11.08 32.61
N GLN A 17 18.60 -12.03 32.98
CA GLN A 17 17.14 -11.89 32.91
C GLN A 17 16.67 -10.68 33.71
N THR A 18 17.17 -10.49 34.94
CA THR A 18 16.79 -9.36 35.80
C THR A 18 17.26 -8.02 35.23
N ARG A 19 18.44 -7.96 34.61
CA ARG A 19 18.94 -6.75 33.93
C ARG A 19 18.13 -6.43 32.67
N MET A 20 17.85 -7.43 31.85
CA MET A 20 16.95 -7.29 30.69
C MET A 20 15.56 -6.86 31.13
N LEU A 21 15.06 -7.40 32.25
CA LEU A 21 13.77 -7.05 32.82
C LEU A 21 13.74 -5.61 33.33
N ARG A 22 14.76 -5.17 34.08
CA ARG A 22 14.88 -3.78 34.53
C ARG A 22 14.90 -2.83 33.34
N HIS A 23 15.71 -3.11 32.32
CA HIS A 23 15.74 -2.30 31.11
C HIS A 23 14.41 -2.31 30.35
N ALA A 24 13.73 -3.45 30.30
CA ALA A 24 12.41 -3.55 29.68
C ALA A 24 11.36 -2.78 30.48
N ILE A 25 11.36 -2.89 31.81
CA ILE A 25 10.42 -2.25 32.74
C ILE A 25 10.64 -0.73 32.83
N ASP A 26 11.89 -0.25 32.80
CA ASP A 26 12.21 1.20 32.78
C ASP A 26 11.64 1.90 31.54
N HIS A 27 11.28 1.14 30.50
CA HIS A 27 10.62 1.63 29.29
C HIS A 27 9.16 1.17 29.16
N MET A 28 8.61 0.45 30.14
CA MET A 28 7.20 0.07 30.13
C MET A 28 6.33 1.25 30.60
N PRO A 29 5.13 1.41 30.01
CA PRO A 29 4.13 2.34 30.54
C PRO A 29 3.76 1.97 32.00
N GLU A 30 3.14 2.90 32.73
CA GLU A 30 2.73 2.75 34.14
C GLU A 30 1.86 1.51 34.43
N GLN A 31 1.36 0.82 33.40
CA GLN A 31 0.56 -0.39 33.48
C GLN A 31 1.16 -1.51 32.61
N ILE A 32 1.44 -2.66 33.23
CA ILE A 32 1.86 -3.89 32.53
C ILE A 32 0.62 -4.57 31.95
N ASP A 33 0.61 -4.83 30.63
CA ASP A 33 -0.51 -5.53 30.01
C ASP A 33 -0.59 -7.01 30.44
N ARG A 34 -1.78 -7.60 30.38
CA ARG A 34 -2.05 -8.96 30.88
C ARG A 34 -1.14 -10.02 30.27
N ARG A 35 -0.83 -9.93 28.98
CA ARG A 35 0.04 -10.90 28.30
C ARG A 35 1.45 -10.82 28.87
N THR A 36 2.01 -9.61 29.00
CA THR A 36 3.34 -9.39 29.57
C THR A 36 3.40 -9.86 31.03
N ALA A 37 2.38 -9.56 31.82
CA ALA A 37 2.29 -10.00 33.21
C ALA A 37 2.26 -11.54 33.31
N LEU A 38 1.50 -12.23 32.45
CA LEU A 38 1.49 -13.70 32.38
C LEU A 38 2.84 -14.29 31.95
N ILE A 39 3.53 -13.65 30.99
CA ILE A 39 4.88 -14.05 30.59
C ILE A 39 5.83 -13.90 31.78
N PHE A 40 5.74 -12.83 32.55
CA PHE A 40 6.57 -12.63 33.74
C PHE A 40 6.26 -13.66 34.82
N THR A 41 4.99 -13.96 35.11
CA THR A 41 4.60 -15.01 36.05
C THR A 41 5.12 -16.39 35.60
N LYS A 42 5.00 -16.73 34.30
CA LYS A 42 5.51 -17.98 33.74
C LYS A 42 7.03 -18.15 33.93
N ASN A 43 7.76 -17.03 33.92
CA ASN A 43 9.21 -17.02 34.10
C ASN A 43 9.63 -16.77 35.55
N GLU A 44 8.70 -16.85 36.53
CA GLU A 44 8.96 -16.61 37.95
C GLU A 44 9.52 -15.20 38.25
N LEU A 45 9.16 -14.21 37.43
CA LEU A 45 9.64 -12.83 37.53
C LEU A 45 8.72 -11.94 38.39
N LEU A 46 7.54 -12.44 38.75
CA LEU A 46 6.59 -11.77 39.65
C LEU A 46 6.29 -12.66 40.86
N ASN A 47 6.36 -12.07 42.06
CA ASN A 47 6.19 -12.77 43.34
C ASN A 47 4.72 -12.96 43.77
N ALA A 48 3.79 -12.27 43.12
CA ALA A 48 2.36 -12.33 43.46
C ALA A 48 1.54 -12.85 42.27
N PRO A 49 0.58 -13.77 42.51
CA PRO A 49 -0.40 -14.12 41.49
C PRO A 49 -1.21 -12.86 41.16
N LEU A 50 -1.32 -12.56 39.88
CA LEU A 50 -2.10 -11.42 39.41
C LEU A 50 -3.59 -11.73 39.61
N ASP A 51 -4.32 -10.85 40.29
CA ASP A 51 -5.78 -10.96 40.42
C ASP A 51 -6.43 -10.56 39.09
N PHE A 52 -6.73 -11.58 38.28
CA PHE A 52 -7.42 -11.45 37.00
C PHE A 52 -8.84 -11.99 37.07
N SER A 53 -9.57 -11.66 38.14
CA SER A 53 -10.97 -12.01 38.24
C SER A 53 -11.84 -11.14 37.33
N PHE A 54 -12.74 -11.80 36.59
CA PHE A 54 -13.84 -11.14 35.90
C PHE A 54 -15.13 -11.38 36.71
N PRO A 55 -16.09 -10.44 36.70
CA PRO A 55 -17.42 -10.70 37.25
C PRO A 55 -18.07 -11.94 36.61
N GLU A 56 -18.82 -12.74 37.38
CA GLU A 56 -19.52 -13.93 36.86
C GLU A 56 -20.51 -13.57 35.74
N ALA A 57 -21.06 -12.35 35.75
CA ALA A 57 -21.89 -11.82 34.67
C ALA A 57 -21.16 -11.77 33.31
N CYS A 58 -19.84 -11.56 33.30
CA CYS A 58 -19.04 -11.63 32.09
C CYS A 58 -18.94 -13.06 31.56
N LEU A 59 -18.87 -14.06 32.46
CA LEU A 59 -18.86 -15.46 32.06
C LEU A 59 -20.18 -15.83 31.39
N GLU A 60 -21.31 -15.45 32.00
CA GLU A 60 -22.63 -15.68 31.41
C GLU A 60 -22.74 -15.06 30.01
N ALA A 61 -22.28 -13.82 29.83
CA ALA A 61 -22.33 -13.13 28.54
C ALA A 61 -21.44 -13.77 27.45
N VAL A 62 -20.28 -14.29 27.86
CA VAL A 62 -19.37 -15.04 26.98
C VAL A 62 -19.98 -16.39 26.58
N GLU A 63 -20.62 -17.10 27.51
CA GLU A 63 -21.19 -18.43 27.26
C GLU A 63 -22.54 -18.40 26.54
N ARG A 64 -23.35 -17.37 26.79
CA ARG A 64 -24.72 -17.24 26.28
C ARG A 64 -24.88 -15.96 25.45
N PRO A 65 -24.98 -16.07 24.11
CA PRO A 65 -25.22 -14.91 23.25
C PRO A 65 -26.49 -14.12 23.56
N GLU A 66 -27.49 -14.77 24.17
CA GLU A 66 -28.77 -14.17 24.56
C GLU A 66 -28.76 -13.59 25.99
N SER A 67 -27.61 -13.55 26.66
CA SER A 67 -27.50 -12.99 28.02
C SER A 67 -28.01 -11.54 28.04
N PRO A 68 -28.84 -11.14 29.02
CA PRO A 68 -29.35 -9.77 29.12
C PRO A 68 -28.23 -8.75 29.40
N VAL A 69 -27.10 -9.21 29.94
CA VAL A 69 -25.90 -8.38 30.18
C VAL A 69 -25.15 -8.10 28.89
N ARG A 70 -25.32 -8.95 27.87
CA ARG A 70 -24.68 -8.80 26.56
C ARG A 70 -25.49 -7.82 25.72
N CYS A 71 -24.87 -6.72 25.32
CA CYS A 71 -25.45 -5.87 24.28
C CYS A 71 -25.46 -6.66 22.97
N GLN A 72 -26.55 -6.57 22.20
CA GLN A 72 -26.55 -7.06 20.82
C GLN A 72 -25.47 -6.32 20.02
N SER A 73 -24.33 -6.97 19.88
CA SER A 73 -23.17 -6.41 19.19
C SER A 73 -23.20 -6.82 17.74
N THR A 74 -22.72 -5.93 16.87
CA THR A 74 -22.41 -6.31 15.49
C THR A 74 -21.29 -7.35 15.46
N ARG A 75 -21.11 -8.00 14.30
CA ARG A 75 -20.03 -8.97 14.06
C ARG A 75 -18.67 -8.35 14.38
N GLY A 76 -17.78 -9.10 15.06
CA GLY A 76 -16.47 -8.62 15.46
C GLY A 76 -15.89 -9.28 16.73
N PRO A 77 -14.64 -8.93 17.08
CA PRO A 77 -13.89 -9.50 18.19
C PRO A 77 -14.22 -8.97 19.59
N LEU A 78 -15.05 -7.93 19.70
CA LEU A 78 -15.42 -7.32 20.97
C LEU A 78 -16.73 -7.91 21.49
N LEU A 79 -16.76 -8.21 22.78
CA LEU A 79 -17.98 -8.41 23.54
C LEU A 79 -18.32 -7.12 24.27
N VAL A 80 -19.52 -6.60 24.01
CA VAL A 80 -20.01 -5.38 24.67
C VAL A 80 -21.02 -5.76 25.74
N LEU A 81 -20.73 -5.35 26.97
CA LEU A 81 -21.46 -5.69 28.17
C LEU A 81 -22.08 -4.44 28.79
N SER A 82 -23.32 -4.55 29.27
CA SER A 82 -23.99 -3.54 30.10
C SER A 82 -24.05 -4.07 31.53
N LEU A 83 -22.96 -3.91 32.28
CA LEU A 83 -22.88 -4.36 33.67
C LEU A 83 -23.71 -3.45 34.60
N GLU A 84 -23.84 -2.17 34.24
CA GLU A 84 -24.72 -1.22 34.90
C GLU A 84 -25.67 -0.58 33.89
N LYS A 85 -26.72 0.12 34.35
CA LYS A 85 -27.76 0.70 33.48
C LYS A 85 -27.23 1.72 32.47
N THR A 86 -26.08 2.33 32.73
CA THR A 86 -25.56 3.46 31.95
C THR A 86 -24.17 3.23 31.36
N THR A 87 -23.42 2.23 31.84
CA THR A 87 -22.04 1.99 31.40
C THR A 87 -21.96 0.75 30.52
N ARG A 88 -21.45 0.97 29.29
CA ARG A 88 -21.10 -0.11 28.37
C ARG A 88 -19.60 -0.35 28.44
N THR A 89 -19.21 -1.58 28.67
CA THR A 89 -17.80 -2.01 28.64
C THR A 89 -17.59 -2.90 27.43
N SER A 90 -16.57 -2.61 26.62
CA SER A 90 -16.13 -3.47 25.53
C SER A 90 -14.91 -4.28 25.96
N ILE A 91 -14.95 -5.60 25.75
CA ILE A 91 -13.85 -6.52 26.09
C ILE A 91 -13.51 -7.34 24.86
N ASP A 92 -12.25 -7.27 24.44
CA ASP A 92 -11.70 -8.09 23.35
C ASP A 92 -11.68 -9.58 23.76
N LEU A 93 -12.11 -10.48 22.86
CA LEU A 93 -12.08 -11.93 23.07
C LEU A 93 -10.72 -12.47 23.53
N VAL A 94 -9.61 -11.89 23.05
CA VAL A 94 -8.26 -12.24 23.49
C VAL A 94 -8.10 -12.05 25.00
N THR A 95 -8.76 -11.05 25.58
CA THR A 95 -8.72 -10.79 27.02
C THR A 95 -9.35 -11.94 27.82
N PHE A 96 -10.40 -12.57 27.30
CA PHE A 96 -11.02 -13.75 27.91
C PHE A 96 -10.21 -15.03 27.67
N LEU A 97 -9.56 -15.17 26.51
CA LEU A 97 -8.64 -16.28 26.24
C LEU A 97 -7.48 -16.30 27.24
N LEU A 98 -7.00 -15.14 27.67
CA LEU A 98 -5.92 -15.01 28.65
C LEU A 98 -6.38 -15.15 30.11
N SER A 99 -7.66 -15.44 30.37
CA SER A 99 -8.17 -15.66 31.72
C SER A 99 -7.56 -16.90 32.36
N PRO A 100 -7.19 -16.90 33.66
CA PRO A 100 -6.77 -18.11 34.37
C PRO A 100 -7.93 -19.11 34.56
N ASP A 101 -9.18 -18.64 34.58
CA ASP A 101 -10.36 -19.51 34.63
C ASP A 101 -10.66 -20.11 33.25
N VAL A 102 -10.62 -21.45 33.20
CA VAL A 102 -10.83 -22.25 31.99
C VAL A 102 -12.20 -22.03 31.35
N ARG A 103 -13.23 -21.68 32.13
CA ARG A 103 -14.59 -21.44 31.63
C ARG A 103 -14.62 -20.23 30.69
N PHE A 104 -13.90 -19.16 31.04
CA PHE A 104 -13.77 -17.99 30.17
C PHE A 104 -13.03 -18.32 28.87
N ARG A 105 -11.97 -19.13 28.93
CA ARG A 105 -11.23 -19.55 27.73
C ARG A 105 -12.10 -20.38 26.80
N GLN A 106 -12.84 -21.35 27.34
CA GLN A 106 -13.78 -22.17 26.59
C GLN A 106 -14.91 -21.35 25.98
N GLY A 107 -15.44 -20.39 26.73
CA GLY A 107 -16.45 -19.47 26.23
C GLY A 107 -15.93 -18.56 25.11
N ALA A 108 -14.72 -18.02 25.23
CA ALA A 108 -14.09 -17.21 24.20
C ALA A 108 -13.84 -18.01 22.90
N LEU A 109 -13.43 -19.28 23.01
CA LEU A 109 -13.30 -20.19 21.87
C LEU A 109 -14.65 -20.47 21.18
N ARG A 110 -15.72 -20.67 21.95
CA ARG A 110 -17.09 -20.83 21.40
C ARG A 110 -17.56 -19.58 20.67
N GLU A 111 -17.29 -18.40 21.23
CA GLU A 111 -17.63 -17.13 20.59
C GLU A 111 -16.78 -16.90 19.32
N LEU A 112 -15.49 -17.25 19.33
CA LEU A 112 -14.65 -17.23 18.13
C LEU A 112 -15.24 -18.11 17.01
N ASP A 113 -15.66 -19.34 17.32
CA ASP A 113 -16.31 -20.24 16.35
C ASP A 113 -17.61 -19.65 15.80
N ARG A 114 -18.38 -18.97 16.67
CA ARG A 114 -19.61 -18.29 16.27
C ARG A 114 -19.31 -17.17 15.29
N GLN A 115 -18.29 -16.34 15.55
CA GLN A 115 -17.90 -15.25 14.65
C GLN A 115 -17.40 -15.77 13.30
N MET A 116 -16.60 -16.84 13.29
CA MET A 116 -16.12 -17.49 12.07
C MET A 116 -17.25 -18.02 11.18
N LYS A 117 -18.39 -18.44 11.75
CA LYS A 117 -19.57 -18.85 10.98
C LYS A 117 -20.35 -17.67 10.41
N LEU A 118 -20.32 -16.53 11.09
CA LEU A 118 -21.06 -15.32 10.68
C LEU A 118 -20.29 -14.45 9.69
N TYR A 119 -18.96 -14.59 9.62
CA TYR A 119 -18.10 -13.74 8.84
C TYR A 119 -17.00 -14.57 8.17
N ASP A 120 -16.99 -14.57 6.84
CA ASP A 120 -16.02 -15.31 6.04
C ASP A 120 -15.18 -14.35 5.18
N PRO A 121 -13.85 -14.23 5.42
CA PRO A 121 -13.09 -14.77 6.56
C PRO A 121 -13.09 -13.84 7.79
N PHE A 122 -13.32 -14.38 9.00
CA PHE A 122 -13.11 -13.67 10.27
C PHE A 122 -11.66 -13.68 10.75
N ILE A 123 -10.94 -14.78 10.44
CA ILE A 123 -9.52 -14.97 10.70
C ILE A 123 -8.90 -15.64 9.47
N SER A 124 -7.60 -15.47 9.27
CA SER A 124 -6.86 -16.10 8.18
C SER A 124 -6.84 -17.64 8.31
N PRO A 125 -6.59 -18.38 7.21
CA PRO A 125 -6.47 -19.84 7.26
C PRO A 125 -5.39 -20.33 8.22
N SER A 126 -4.25 -19.63 8.33
CA SER A 126 -3.16 -19.98 9.24
C SER A 126 -3.58 -19.83 10.71
N THR A 127 -4.22 -18.72 11.06
CA THR A 127 -4.75 -18.49 12.42
C THR A 127 -5.86 -19.48 12.76
N ARG A 128 -6.71 -19.85 11.78
CA ARG A 128 -7.72 -20.90 11.96
C ARG A 128 -7.10 -22.25 12.29
N ASN A 129 -6.14 -22.71 11.48
CA ASN A 129 -5.45 -23.97 11.72
C ASN A 129 -4.75 -23.99 13.10
N LYS A 130 -4.14 -22.87 13.46
CA LYS A 130 -3.52 -22.67 14.77
C LYS A 130 -4.55 -22.73 15.91
N ALA A 131 -5.70 -22.09 15.76
CA ALA A 131 -6.80 -22.16 16.73
C ALA A 131 -7.33 -23.59 16.92
N GLU A 132 -7.49 -24.34 15.82
CA GLU A 132 -7.92 -25.74 15.84
C GLU A 132 -6.88 -26.64 16.54
N THR A 133 -5.59 -26.43 16.25
CA THR A 133 -4.48 -27.19 16.84
C THR A 133 -4.32 -26.92 18.34
N LEU A 134 -4.41 -25.66 18.77
CA LEU A 134 -4.19 -25.27 20.16
C LEU A 134 -5.41 -25.49 21.07
N ARG A 135 -6.60 -25.71 20.49
CA ARG A 135 -7.86 -25.82 21.22
C ARG A 135 -7.84 -26.83 22.37
N PRO A 136 -7.38 -28.09 22.20
CA PRO A 136 -7.41 -29.06 23.29
C PRO A 136 -6.60 -28.59 24.51
N ALA A 137 -5.43 -28.00 24.28
CA ALA A 137 -4.57 -27.49 25.34
C ALA A 137 -5.22 -26.30 26.07
N ILE A 138 -5.78 -25.33 25.35
CA ILE A 138 -6.42 -24.13 25.93
C ILE A 138 -7.55 -24.50 26.92
N THR A 139 -8.25 -25.62 26.65
CA THR A 139 -9.35 -26.10 27.50
C THR A 139 -8.91 -26.86 28.75
N GLN A 140 -7.61 -27.05 28.97
CA GLN A 140 -7.07 -27.64 30.19
C GLN A 140 -6.86 -26.56 31.27
N GLN A 141 -6.97 -26.94 32.55
CA GLN A 141 -6.79 -26.04 33.69
C GLN A 141 -5.32 -25.76 34.02
N GLU A 142 -4.40 -26.57 33.47
CA GLU A 142 -2.97 -26.51 33.72
C GLU A 142 -2.27 -25.29 33.08
N ALA A 143 -1.03 -25.03 33.50
CA ALA A 143 -0.17 -23.96 32.94
C ALA A 143 0.05 -24.10 31.42
N SER A 144 -0.01 -25.33 30.90
CA SER A 144 0.01 -25.64 29.46
C SER A 144 -1.12 -24.94 28.70
N GLY A 145 -2.33 -24.89 29.28
CA GLY A 145 -3.49 -24.25 28.66
C GLY A 145 -3.36 -22.74 28.55
N LEU A 146 -2.76 -22.09 29.55
CA LEU A 146 -2.47 -20.67 29.48
C LEU A 146 -1.38 -20.35 28.45
N SER A 147 -0.35 -21.19 28.33
CA SER A 147 0.69 -21.01 27.31
C SER A 147 0.12 -21.11 25.89
N ALA A 148 -0.76 -22.09 25.64
CA ALA A 148 -1.46 -22.21 24.37
C ALA A 148 -2.41 -21.02 24.10
N ALA A 149 -3.04 -20.48 25.15
CA ALA A 149 -3.90 -19.31 25.03
C ALA A 149 -3.11 -18.03 24.70
N VAL A 150 -1.91 -17.84 25.26
CA VAL A 150 -1.00 -16.75 24.88
C VAL A 150 -0.61 -16.88 23.41
N GLU A 151 -0.30 -18.09 22.95
CA GLU A 151 0.10 -18.32 21.58
C GLU A 151 -1.05 -18.05 20.57
N LEU A 152 -2.28 -18.46 20.90
CA LEU A 152 -3.46 -18.13 20.09
C LEU A 152 -3.80 -16.63 20.16
N SER A 153 -3.67 -16.01 21.33
CA SER A 153 -3.83 -14.56 21.52
C SER A 153 -2.90 -13.78 20.59
N ASP A 154 -1.63 -14.17 20.52
CA ASP A 154 -0.64 -13.52 19.66
C ASP A 154 -0.97 -13.69 18.18
N ALA A 155 -1.44 -14.89 17.80
CA ALA A 155 -1.92 -15.14 16.45
C ALA A 155 -3.15 -14.29 16.08
N LEU A 156 -4.14 -14.16 16.97
CA LEU A 156 -5.34 -13.35 16.73
C LEU A 156 -5.02 -11.85 16.67
N LYS A 157 -4.19 -11.35 17.60
CA LYS A 157 -3.73 -9.95 17.59
C LYS A 157 -2.92 -9.64 16.34
N GLY A 158 -2.17 -10.62 15.84
CA GLY A 158 -1.43 -10.58 14.58
C GLY A 158 -2.22 -11.05 13.35
N ASP A 159 -3.55 -11.14 13.41
CA ASP A 159 -4.38 -11.54 12.26
C ASP A 159 -5.06 -10.32 11.62
N TYR A 160 -4.86 -10.11 10.33
CA TYR A 160 -5.42 -8.95 9.63
C TYR A 160 -6.96 -8.95 9.63
N PHE A 161 -7.61 -10.10 9.40
CA PHE A 161 -9.07 -10.18 9.32
C PHE A 161 -9.73 -9.98 10.68
N TYR A 162 -9.10 -10.49 11.74
CA TYR A 162 -9.54 -10.25 13.12
C TYR A 162 -9.58 -8.76 13.44
N ASN A 163 -8.47 -8.06 13.15
CA ASN A 163 -8.36 -6.62 13.38
C ASN A 163 -9.30 -5.81 12.46
N LEU A 164 -9.46 -6.22 11.19
CA LEU A 164 -10.40 -5.60 10.27
C LEU A 164 -11.85 -5.71 10.76
N ALA A 165 -12.24 -6.87 11.29
CA ALA A 165 -13.54 -7.06 11.92
C ALA A 165 -13.69 -6.20 13.17
N GLY A 166 -12.62 -6.04 13.96
CA GLY A 166 -12.52 -5.10 15.09
C GLY A 166 -12.79 -3.65 14.70
N CYS A 167 -12.19 -3.17 13.61
CA CYS A 167 -12.48 -1.85 13.05
C CYS A 167 -13.96 -1.69 12.71
N GLY A 168 -14.51 -2.63 11.95
CA GLY A 168 -15.91 -2.57 11.50
C GLY A 168 -16.90 -2.60 12.66
N GLN A 169 -16.63 -3.40 13.69
CA GLN A 169 -17.45 -3.47 14.89
C GLN A 169 -17.36 -2.20 15.72
N SER A 170 -16.14 -1.72 15.98
CA SER A 170 -15.90 -0.53 16.80
C SER A 170 -16.52 0.71 16.18
N ALA A 171 -16.43 0.87 14.85
CA ALA A 171 -17.05 1.99 14.15
C ALA A 171 -18.59 1.96 14.23
N ARG A 172 -19.22 0.79 14.10
CA ARG A 172 -20.70 0.66 14.19
C ARG A 172 -21.22 0.89 15.60
N LEU A 173 -20.42 0.56 16.61
CA LEU A 173 -20.75 0.75 18.02
C LEU A 173 -20.26 2.08 18.58
N GLU A 174 -19.64 2.92 17.75
CA GLU A 174 -19.06 4.23 18.10
C GLU A 174 -18.01 4.16 19.24
N LEU A 175 -17.25 3.08 19.28
CA LEU A 175 -16.16 2.83 20.22
C LEU A 175 -14.84 3.43 19.65
N GLU A 176 -14.64 4.74 19.83
CA GLU A 176 -13.53 5.47 19.18
C GLU A 176 -12.15 4.95 19.56
N ASP A 177 -11.91 4.62 20.84
CA ASP A 177 -10.59 4.16 21.30
C ASP A 177 -10.24 2.79 20.70
N GLN A 178 -11.19 1.85 20.73
CA GLN A 178 -11.02 0.54 20.10
C GLN A 178 -10.90 0.67 18.58
N LEU A 179 -11.65 1.59 17.96
CA LEU A 179 -11.51 1.87 16.53
C LEU A 179 -10.08 2.31 16.20
N ARG A 180 -9.49 3.24 16.96
CA ARG A 180 -8.09 3.66 16.75
C ARG A 180 -7.12 2.50 16.95
N GLU A 181 -7.32 1.70 18.00
CA GLU A 181 -6.44 0.56 18.29
C GLU A 181 -6.43 -0.46 17.14
N PHE A 182 -7.59 -0.93 16.70
CA PHE A 182 -7.69 -1.88 15.60
C PHE A 182 -7.24 -1.26 14.28
N LEU A 183 -7.59 0.00 14.01
CA LEU A 183 -7.27 0.66 12.75
C LEU A 183 -5.77 0.83 12.56
N ARG A 184 -5.01 1.14 13.63
CA ARG A 184 -3.55 1.21 13.57
C ARG A 184 -2.91 -0.12 13.20
N LYS A 185 -3.41 -1.22 13.74
CA LYS A 185 -2.92 -2.58 13.40
C LYS A 185 -3.23 -2.94 11.95
N VAL A 186 -4.39 -2.51 11.44
CA VAL A 186 -4.79 -2.75 10.05
C VAL A 186 -3.99 -1.88 9.08
N LEU A 187 -3.76 -0.60 9.39
CA LEU A 187 -3.01 0.33 8.56
C LEU A 187 -1.52 0.00 8.51
N ILE A 188 -0.94 -0.40 9.64
CA ILE A 188 0.49 -0.69 9.77
C ILE A 188 0.66 -2.18 10.07
N PRO A 189 0.29 -3.08 9.14
CA PRO A 189 0.33 -4.50 9.41
C PRO A 189 1.79 -4.97 9.50
N THR A 190 2.05 -5.91 10.41
CA THR A 190 3.37 -6.56 10.49
C THR A 190 3.57 -7.51 9.30
N GLU A 191 4.81 -7.92 9.04
CA GLU A 191 5.09 -8.94 8.01
C GLU A 191 4.29 -10.22 8.24
N ALA A 192 4.21 -10.69 9.49
CA ALA A 192 3.43 -11.86 9.88
C ALA A 192 1.93 -11.69 9.57
N MET A 193 1.38 -10.49 9.77
CA MET A 193 -0.04 -10.19 9.47
C MET A 193 -0.38 -10.34 8.00
N VAL A 194 0.57 -10.12 7.08
CA VAL A 194 0.33 -10.15 5.63
C VAL A 194 0.85 -11.41 4.96
N HIS A 195 1.49 -12.31 5.71
CA HIS A 195 2.03 -13.55 5.16
C HIS A 195 0.95 -14.41 4.48
N PHE A 196 -0.28 -14.43 4.99
CA PHE A 196 -1.39 -15.14 4.35
C PHE A 196 -1.76 -14.58 2.97
N LEU A 197 -1.37 -13.35 2.63
CA LEU A 197 -1.59 -12.78 1.30
C LEU A 197 -0.72 -13.45 0.24
N LEU A 198 0.31 -14.21 0.62
CA LEU A 198 1.04 -15.07 -0.30
C LEU A 198 0.13 -16.14 -0.93
N ASP A 199 -1.01 -16.43 -0.28
CA ASP A 199 -2.05 -17.34 -0.78
C ASP A 199 -3.11 -16.62 -1.65
N LEU A 200 -2.92 -15.34 -2.00
CA LEU A 200 -3.80 -14.68 -2.97
C LEU A 200 -3.76 -15.45 -4.30
N PRO A 201 -4.92 -15.69 -4.95
CA PRO A 201 -4.96 -16.48 -6.18
C PRO A 201 -4.05 -15.93 -7.28
N ILE A 202 -3.93 -14.61 -7.36
CA ILE A 202 -3.09 -13.90 -8.33
C ILE A 202 -2.49 -12.70 -7.63
N TRP A 203 -1.17 -12.61 -7.65
CA TRP A 203 -0.40 -11.53 -7.03
C TRP A 203 0.68 -10.97 -7.96
N SER A 204 1.12 -11.72 -8.98
CA SER A 204 1.99 -11.23 -10.06
C SER A 204 1.44 -11.69 -11.41
N PRO A 205 0.46 -10.94 -11.98
CA PRO A 205 -0.12 -11.23 -13.30
C PRO A 205 0.91 -11.53 -14.40
N LEU A 206 2.04 -10.82 -14.43
CA LEU A 206 3.08 -11.05 -15.43
C LEU A 206 3.78 -12.41 -15.27
N ARG A 207 4.01 -12.88 -14.03
CA ARG A 207 4.64 -14.19 -13.77
C ARG A 207 3.63 -15.33 -13.73
N GLN A 208 2.38 -15.04 -13.40
CA GLN A 208 1.30 -16.02 -13.20
C GLN A 208 0.34 -16.10 -14.40
N ARG A 209 0.76 -15.75 -15.64
CA ARG A 209 -0.14 -15.74 -16.81
C ARG A 209 -0.92 -17.05 -17.01
N ALA A 210 -0.27 -18.21 -16.82
CA ALA A 210 -0.93 -19.51 -16.96
C ALA A 210 -2.03 -19.73 -15.90
N GLU A 211 -1.74 -19.39 -14.64
CA GLU A 211 -2.73 -19.47 -13.56
C GLU A 211 -3.85 -18.46 -13.78
N LEU A 212 -3.52 -17.25 -14.22
CA LEU A 212 -4.47 -16.21 -14.56
C LEU A 212 -5.46 -16.69 -15.63
N THR A 213 -4.96 -17.28 -16.73
CA THR A 213 -5.80 -17.90 -17.76
C THR A 213 -6.69 -19.00 -17.19
N ALA A 214 -6.15 -19.90 -16.37
CA ALA A 214 -6.94 -20.98 -15.74
C ALA A 214 -8.07 -20.43 -14.85
N ARG A 215 -7.79 -19.37 -14.07
CA ARG A 215 -8.79 -18.71 -13.21
C ARG A 215 -9.85 -17.95 -14.00
N LEU A 216 -9.48 -17.34 -15.14
CA LEU A 216 -10.44 -16.73 -16.05
C LEU A 216 -11.40 -17.77 -16.63
N SER A 217 -10.88 -18.93 -17.06
CA SER A 217 -11.70 -20.05 -17.50
C SER A 217 -12.65 -20.53 -16.39
N GLN A 218 -12.18 -20.62 -15.14
CA GLN A 218 -13.04 -20.98 -14.00
C GLN A 218 -14.14 -19.96 -13.74
N ALA A 219 -13.86 -18.66 -13.88
CA ALA A 219 -14.87 -17.62 -13.74
C ALA A 219 -15.92 -17.72 -14.87
N ALA A 220 -15.50 -17.99 -16.10
CA ALA A 220 -16.35 -18.10 -17.28
C ALA A 220 -17.34 -19.28 -17.25
N VAL A 221 -17.17 -20.27 -16.36
CA VAL A 221 -18.11 -21.40 -16.17
C VAL A 221 -19.29 -21.03 -15.23
N GLY A 222 -19.37 -19.80 -14.73
CA GLY A 222 -20.49 -19.37 -13.88
C GLY A 222 -21.85 -19.54 -14.57
N GLN A 223 -22.85 -20.08 -13.87
CA GLN A 223 -24.16 -20.42 -14.43
C GLN A 223 -25.03 -19.17 -14.70
N SER A 224 -24.65 -18.03 -14.14
CA SER A 224 -25.34 -16.75 -14.32
C SER A 224 -24.34 -15.61 -14.43
N LEU A 225 -24.79 -14.47 -14.98
CA LEU A 225 -23.97 -13.25 -15.02
C LEU A 225 -23.46 -12.82 -13.65
N SER A 226 -24.32 -12.88 -12.63
CA SER A 226 -23.92 -12.47 -11.28
C SER A 226 -22.83 -13.39 -10.75
N GLU A 227 -22.98 -14.70 -10.93
CA GLU A 227 -21.98 -15.67 -10.48
C GLU A 227 -20.64 -15.49 -11.21
N PHE A 228 -20.67 -15.27 -12.53
CA PHE A 228 -19.49 -14.93 -13.32
C PHE A 228 -18.80 -13.67 -12.78
N LEU A 229 -19.56 -12.58 -12.63
CA LEU A 229 -19.01 -11.30 -12.16
C LEU A 229 -18.49 -11.39 -10.72
N ASP A 230 -19.19 -12.10 -9.84
CA ASP A 230 -18.77 -12.32 -8.45
C ASP A 230 -17.48 -13.17 -8.39
N LYS A 231 -17.37 -14.23 -9.21
CA LYS A 231 -16.15 -15.04 -9.34
C LYS A 231 -14.98 -14.22 -9.90
N TYR A 232 -15.20 -13.50 -10.99
CA TYR A 232 -14.18 -12.65 -11.59
C TYR A 232 -13.70 -11.58 -10.59
N PHE A 233 -14.63 -10.89 -9.94
CA PHE A 233 -14.29 -9.84 -8.98
C PHE A 233 -13.59 -10.39 -7.73
N ARG A 234 -13.95 -11.59 -7.27
CA ARG A 234 -13.25 -12.27 -6.17
C ARG A 234 -11.77 -12.53 -6.52
N TYR A 235 -11.48 -12.96 -7.74
CA TYR A 235 -10.11 -13.27 -8.17
C TYR A 235 -9.30 -12.03 -8.56
N PHE A 236 -9.91 -11.12 -9.33
CA PHE A 236 -9.21 -10.05 -10.03
C PHE A 236 -9.71 -8.65 -9.71
N GLY A 237 -10.71 -8.51 -8.83
CA GLY A 237 -11.36 -7.23 -8.53
C GLY A 237 -10.40 -6.12 -8.11
N HIS A 238 -9.27 -6.49 -7.52
CA HIS A 238 -8.21 -5.59 -7.05
C HIS A 238 -7.16 -5.24 -8.12
N LEU A 239 -7.26 -5.77 -9.34
CA LEU A 239 -6.29 -5.56 -10.42
C LEU A 239 -6.95 -4.90 -11.66
N PRO A 240 -6.33 -3.87 -12.26
CA PRO A 240 -6.81 -3.27 -13.50
C PRO A 240 -6.28 -4.04 -14.72
N LEU A 241 -6.61 -5.32 -14.82
CA LEU A 241 -6.16 -6.20 -15.92
C LEU A 241 -6.69 -5.71 -17.26
N GLY A 242 -5.92 -5.84 -18.34
CA GLY A 242 -6.30 -5.41 -19.69
C GLY A 242 -6.23 -6.54 -20.73
N GLY A 243 -6.67 -6.26 -21.96
CA GLY A 243 -6.51 -7.18 -23.09
C GLY A 243 -7.18 -8.54 -22.89
N GLU A 244 -6.44 -9.62 -23.14
CA GLU A 244 -6.92 -11.01 -22.96
C GLU A 244 -7.32 -11.34 -21.51
N PHE A 245 -6.87 -10.54 -20.54
CA PHE A 245 -7.15 -10.74 -19.12
C PHE A 245 -8.23 -9.83 -18.57
N SER A 246 -8.79 -8.96 -19.40
CA SER A 246 -9.84 -8.02 -19.01
C SER A 246 -11.17 -8.71 -18.68
N ALA A 247 -12.02 -8.03 -17.91
CA ALA A 247 -13.39 -8.47 -17.64
C ALA A 247 -14.20 -8.59 -18.94
N ALA A 248 -13.91 -7.75 -19.93
CA ALA A 248 -14.54 -7.81 -21.25
C ALA A 248 -14.21 -9.10 -22.00
N ASN A 249 -12.95 -9.52 -22.02
CA ASN A 249 -12.54 -10.74 -22.69
C ASN A 249 -13.09 -11.99 -21.99
N ALA A 250 -13.01 -12.04 -20.65
CA ALA A 250 -13.60 -13.11 -19.87
C ALA A 250 -15.12 -13.24 -20.11
N PHE A 251 -15.81 -12.11 -20.26
CA PHE A 251 -17.23 -12.08 -20.57
C PHE A 251 -17.53 -12.58 -21.99
N THR A 252 -16.65 -12.35 -22.97
CA THR A 252 -16.77 -12.93 -24.32
C THR A 252 -16.78 -14.46 -24.25
N THR A 253 -15.84 -15.07 -23.52
CA THR A 253 -15.81 -16.53 -23.31
C THR A 253 -17.06 -17.03 -22.58
N TRP A 254 -17.54 -16.29 -21.59
CA TRP A 254 -18.79 -16.62 -20.89
C TRP A 254 -20.01 -16.58 -21.84
N LEU A 255 -20.08 -15.60 -22.74
CA LEU A 255 -21.17 -15.43 -23.72
C LEU A 255 -21.22 -16.54 -24.77
N GLU A 256 -20.08 -17.13 -25.14
CA GLU A 256 -20.03 -18.27 -26.07
C GLU A 256 -20.76 -19.49 -25.49
N GLN A 257 -20.72 -19.67 -24.17
CA GLN A 257 -21.38 -20.76 -23.46
C GLN A 257 -22.83 -20.43 -23.08
N HIS A 258 -23.20 -19.14 -23.07
CA HIS A 258 -24.52 -18.66 -22.65
C HIS A 258 -25.07 -17.65 -23.66
N PRO A 259 -25.55 -18.09 -24.83
CA PRO A 259 -26.13 -17.20 -25.85
C PRO A 259 -27.33 -16.44 -25.25
N TRP A 260 -27.14 -15.15 -24.95
CA TRP A 260 -28.15 -14.37 -24.23
C TRP A 260 -28.95 -13.47 -25.17
N HIS A 261 -30.28 -13.62 -25.13
CA HIS A 261 -31.24 -12.78 -25.84
C HIS A 261 -31.72 -11.54 -25.05
N VAL A 262 -31.18 -11.25 -23.87
CA VAL A 262 -31.64 -10.15 -22.98
C VAL A 262 -30.56 -9.09 -22.80
N SER A 263 -30.96 -7.82 -22.66
CA SER A 263 -30.09 -6.69 -22.30
C SER A 263 -29.33 -6.97 -20.99
N TYR A 264 -28.03 -7.21 -21.10
CA TYR A 264 -27.11 -7.40 -19.97
C TYR A 264 -26.64 -6.11 -19.28
N PRO A 265 -26.57 -4.91 -19.90
CA PRO A 265 -26.07 -3.70 -19.24
C PRO A 265 -26.79 -3.36 -17.94
N ALA A 266 -28.12 -3.50 -17.88
CA ALA A 266 -28.88 -3.24 -16.66
C ALA A 266 -28.49 -4.19 -15.52
N LYS A 267 -28.20 -5.47 -15.83
CA LYS A 267 -27.76 -6.47 -14.85
C LYS A 267 -26.33 -6.21 -14.38
N VAL A 268 -25.43 -5.83 -15.28
CA VAL A 268 -24.04 -5.44 -14.94
C VAL A 268 -24.04 -4.24 -13.97
N TRP A 269 -24.83 -3.20 -14.27
CA TRP A 269 -24.92 -2.04 -13.37
C TRP A 269 -25.61 -2.35 -12.05
N SER A 270 -26.61 -3.24 -12.05
CA SER A 270 -27.24 -3.72 -10.82
C SER A 270 -26.23 -4.47 -9.93
N TRP A 271 -25.41 -5.34 -10.54
CA TRP A 271 -24.34 -6.05 -9.86
C TRP A 271 -23.30 -5.10 -9.25
N ALA A 272 -22.84 -4.11 -10.00
CA ALA A 272 -21.87 -3.13 -9.50
C ALA A 272 -22.41 -2.34 -8.30
N ARG A 273 -23.68 -1.90 -8.36
CA ARG A 273 -24.36 -1.24 -7.24
C ARG A 273 -24.52 -2.13 -6.02
N LYS A 274 -24.88 -3.40 -6.22
CA LYS A 274 -25.02 -4.38 -5.13
C LYS A 274 -23.69 -4.62 -4.41
N ASN A 275 -22.58 -4.66 -5.14
CA ASN A 275 -21.25 -4.78 -4.55
C ASN A 275 -20.82 -3.51 -3.80
N GLY A 276 -21.36 -2.34 -4.15
CA GLY A 276 -21.08 -1.07 -3.46
C GLY A 276 -19.64 -0.55 -3.64
N SER A 277 -18.80 -1.25 -4.40
CA SER A 277 -17.40 -0.90 -4.60
C SER A 277 -17.17 -0.06 -5.86
N PRO A 278 -16.36 1.01 -5.79
CA PRO A 278 -15.86 1.70 -6.98
C PRO A 278 -15.10 0.77 -7.94
N LEU A 279 -14.38 -0.24 -7.42
CA LEU A 279 -13.68 -1.23 -8.26
C LEU A 279 -14.68 -2.06 -9.07
N ALA A 280 -15.81 -2.45 -8.47
CA ALA A 280 -16.87 -3.15 -9.21
C ALA A 280 -17.45 -2.26 -10.33
N THR A 281 -17.52 -0.96 -10.11
CA THR A 281 -17.94 0.02 -11.15
C THR A 281 -16.92 0.11 -12.27
N TYR A 282 -15.61 0.08 -11.97
CA TYR A 282 -14.56 -0.02 -13.00
C TYR A 282 -14.68 -1.29 -13.84
N HIS A 283 -14.82 -2.46 -13.22
CA HIS A 283 -14.95 -3.73 -13.96
C HIS A 283 -16.23 -3.79 -14.80
N ALA A 284 -17.32 -3.19 -14.31
CA ALA A 284 -18.53 -2.98 -15.11
C ALA A 284 -18.27 -2.06 -16.32
N CYS A 285 -17.57 -0.94 -16.14
CA CYS A 285 -17.16 -0.07 -17.24
C CYS A 285 -16.31 -0.82 -18.27
N GLN A 286 -15.28 -1.54 -17.83
CA GLN A 286 -14.39 -2.29 -18.71
C GLN A 286 -15.15 -3.31 -19.56
N LEU A 287 -16.00 -4.12 -18.93
CA LEU A 287 -16.85 -5.09 -19.63
C LEU A 287 -17.71 -4.41 -20.70
N LEU A 288 -18.39 -3.32 -20.34
CA LEU A 288 -19.28 -2.61 -21.26
C LEU A 288 -18.53 -1.86 -22.38
N LEU A 289 -17.30 -1.39 -22.13
CA LEU A 289 -16.45 -0.80 -23.15
C LEU A 289 -16.04 -1.84 -24.21
N GLY A 290 -15.66 -3.05 -23.79
CA GLY A 290 -15.31 -4.12 -24.72
C GLY A 290 -16.48 -4.63 -25.56
N HIS A 291 -17.73 -4.45 -25.08
CA HIS A 291 -18.95 -4.89 -25.77
C HIS A 291 -19.85 -3.73 -26.23
N GLN A 292 -19.28 -2.53 -26.37
CA GLN A 292 -20.02 -1.29 -26.67
C GLN A 292 -20.89 -1.32 -27.94
N ALA A 293 -20.57 -2.19 -28.91
CA ALA A 293 -21.30 -2.31 -30.16
C ALA A 293 -22.74 -2.81 -29.93
N ARG A 294 -22.95 -3.50 -28.80
CA ARG A 294 -24.25 -4.04 -28.37
C ARG A 294 -25.04 -3.08 -27.47
N LEU A 295 -24.49 -1.89 -27.17
CA LEU A 295 -25.14 -0.90 -26.31
C LEU A 295 -25.98 0.09 -27.13
N SER A 296 -27.15 0.42 -26.59
CA SER A 296 -27.96 1.54 -27.05
C SER A 296 -27.28 2.89 -26.80
N GLY A 297 -27.73 3.95 -27.48
CA GLY A 297 -27.17 5.29 -27.31
C GLY A 297 -27.29 5.84 -25.87
N SER A 298 -28.36 5.51 -25.14
CA SER A 298 -28.51 5.89 -23.72
C SER A 298 -27.54 5.14 -22.82
N GLU A 299 -27.32 3.84 -23.05
CA GLU A 299 -26.35 3.02 -22.29
C GLU A 299 -24.92 3.50 -22.51
N LYS A 300 -24.55 3.84 -23.76
CA LYS A 300 -23.25 4.46 -24.08
C LYS A 300 -23.03 5.77 -23.32
N ARG A 301 -24.06 6.62 -23.23
CA ARG A 301 -23.99 7.87 -22.45
C ARG A 301 -23.75 7.61 -20.96
N VAL A 302 -24.43 6.61 -20.38
CA VAL A 302 -24.21 6.23 -18.98
C VAL A 302 -22.77 5.74 -18.78
N LEU A 303 -22.27 4.88 -19.67
CA LEU A 303 -20.91 4.35 -19.62
C LEU A 303 -19.86 5.47 -19.66
N VAL A 304 -19.95 6.37 -20.64
CA VAL A 304 -19.02 7.51 -20.78
C VAL A 304 -19.06 8.42 -19.54
N ARG A 305 -20.26 8.65 -18.98
CA ARG A 305 -20.39 9.43 -17.73
C ARG A 305 -19.71 8.74 -16.56
N GLN A 306 -19.80 7.42 -16.43
CA GLN A 306 -19.11 6.70 -15.36
C GLN A 306 -17.58 6.76 -15.52
N VAL A 307 -17.07 6.61 -16.75
CA VAL A 307 -15.63 6.78 -17.05
C VAL A 307 -15.18 8.21 -16.72
N ALA A 308 -15.96 9.22 -17.11
CA ALA A 308 -15.66 10.62 -16.76
C ALA A 308 -15.77 10.89 -15.25
N ALA A 309 -16.71 10.25 -14.55
CA ALA A 309 -16.89 10.40 -13.11
C ALA A 309 -15.68 9.90 -12.32
N MET A 310 -15.02 8.82 -12.78
CA MET A 310 -13.76 8.31 -12.20
C MET A 310 -12.62 9.33 -12.27
N GLN A 311 -12.69 10.30 -13.19
CA GLN A 311 -11.72 11.38 -13.33
C GLN A 311 -12.08 12.62 -12.51
N SER A 312 -13.36 12.77 -12.17
CA SER A 312 -13.91 14.01 -11.61
C SER A 312 -13.90 14.00 -10.08
N ASN A 313 -13.71 15.17 -9.47
CA ASN A 313 -13.74 15.35 -8.02
C ASN A 313 -15.07 14.93 -7.34
N HIS A 314 -16.17 14.84 -8.09
CA HIS A 314 -17.52 14.66 -7.54
C HIS A 314 -17.87 13.22 -7.09
N GLY A 315 -17.12 12.22 -7.53
CA GLY A 315 -17.15 10.83 -7.00
C GLY A 315 -15.82 10.43 -6.35
N PHE A 316 -14.94 11.41 -6.11
CA PHE A 316 -13.52 11.18 -5.94
C PHE A 316 -13.12 10.77 -4.54
N VAL A 317 -13.93 11.05 -3.51
CA VAL A 317 -13.53 10.77 -2.12
C VAL A 317 -13.28 9.27 -1.93
N SER A 318 -14.19 8.41 -2.39
CA SER A 318 -14.05 6.95 -2.25
C SER A 318 -12.90 6.38 -3.10
N TRP A 319 -12.65 6.95 -4.28
CA TRP A 319 -11.51 6.60 -5.14
C TRP A 319 -10.17 7.08 -4.56
N GLN A 320 -10.11 8.33 -4.12
CA GLN A 320 -8.93 8.98 -3.56
C GLN A 320 -8.51 8.28 -2.28
N GLN A 321 -9.46 7.91 -1.42
CA GLN A 321 -9.20 7.13 -0.23
C GLN A 321 -8.57 5.77 -0.57
N ARG A 322 -9.11 5.04 -1.55
CA ARG A 322 -8.54 3.77 -2.03
C ARG A 322 -7.14 3.95 -2.64
N CYS A 323 -6.93 4.99 -3.43
CA CYS A 323 -5.61 5.30 -3.99
C CYS A 323 -4.61 5.68 -2.88
N THR A 324 -5.04 6.45 -1.89
CA THR A 324 -4.22 6.86 -0.73
C THR A 324 -3.83 5.65 0.11
N LEU A 325 -4.79 4.77 0.41
CA LEU A 325 -4.57 3.52 1.13
C LEU A 325 -3.67 2.58 0.34
N ALA A 326 -3.88 2.41 -0.97
CA ALA A 326 -3.04 1.55 -1.80
C ALA A 326 -1.60 2.08 -1.86
N ALA A 327 -1.41 3.39 -2.02
CA ALA A 327 -0.08 3.99 -1.98
C ALA A 327 0.57 3.88 -0.59
N HIS A 328 -0.21 4.03 0.49
CA HIS A 328 0.25 3.82 1.86
C HIS A 328 0.72 2.38 2.07
N TYR A 329 -0.11 1.39 1.74
CA TYR A 329 0.23 -0.03 1.87
C TYR A 329 1.42 -0.41 1.00
N CYS A 330 1.52 0.11 -0.24
CA CYS A 330 2.66 -0.17 -1.11
C CYS A 330 3.95 0.24 -0.41
N ARG A 331 4.02 1.49 0.06
CA ARG A 331 5.19 2.01 0.78
C ARG A 331 5.49 1.26 2.07
N HIS A 332 4.45 0.94 2.85
CA HIS A 332 4.60 0.22 4.12
C HIS A 332 5.08 -1.21 3.92
N LEU A 333 4.51 -1.94 2.96
CA LEU A 333 4.89 -3.31 2.65
C LEU A 333 6.32 -3.40 2.12
N GLU A 334 6.75 -2.44 1.29
CA GLU A 334 8.14 -2.36 0.85
C GLU A 334 9.11 -2.12 2.03
N LEU A 335 8.68 -1.37 3.06
CA LEU A 335 9.49 -1.12 4.26
C LEU A 335 9.63 -2.36 5.14
N VAL A 336 8.59 -3.16 5.30
CA VAL A 336 8.61 -4.35 6.17
C VAL A 336 9.13 -5.60 5.47
N ALA A 337 9.09 -5.65 4.14
CA ALA A 337 9.58 -6.77 3.32
C ALA A 337 10.51 -6.27 2.19
N PRO A 338 11.70 -5.72 2.51
CA PRO A 338 12.67 -5.32 1.50
C PRO A 338 13.10 -6.53 0.65
N GLY A 339 13.31 -6.31 -0.64
CA GLY A 339 13.61 -7.34 -1.64
C GLY A 339 12.38 -8.05 -2.19
N ALA A 340 11.17 -7.72 -1.72
CA ALA A 340 9.95 -8.29 -2.25
C ALA A 340 9.73 -7.93 -3.73
N ASP A 341 8.95 -8.77 -4.41
CA ASP A 341 8.51 -8.48 -5.77
C ASP A 341 7.56 -7.27 -5.80
N GLY A 342 7.88 -6.24 -6.58
CA GLY A 342 7.13 -4.98 -6.62
C GLY A 342 5.72 -5.13 -7.17
N GLU A 343 5.50 -6.04 -8.12
CA GLU A 343 4.16 -6.32 -8.65
C GLU A 343 3.30 -6.98 -7.58
N ARG A 344 3.85 -7.97 -6.88
CA ARG A 344 3.22 -8.62 -5.73
C ARG A 344 2.82 -7.62 -4.65
N VAL A 345 3.75 -6.74 -4.25
CA VAL A 345 3.50 -5.73 -3.21
C VAL A 345 2.37 -4.80 -3.64
N ALA A 346 2.38 -4.33 -4.88
CA ALA A 346 1.34 -3.43 -5.39
C ALA A 346 -0.03 -4.14 -5.48
N ALA A 347 -0.09 -5.40 -5.91
CA ALA A 347 -1.32 -6.20 -5.94
C ALA A 347 -1.91 -6.38 -4.52
N MET A 348 -1.07 -6.78 -3.55
CA MET A 348 -1.47 -6.89 -2.14
C MET A 348 -1.98 -5.56 -1.59
N SER A 349 -1.33 -4.45 -1.96
CA SER A 349 -1.71 -3.11 -1.51
C SER A 349 -3.10 -2.70 -1.97
N TRP A 350 -3.46 -3.01 -3.22
CA TRP A 350 -4.81 -2.78 -3.72
C TRP A 350 -5.84 -3.69 -3.06
N TRP A 351 -5.48 -4.96 -2.82
CA TRP A 351 -6.35 -5.88 -2.11
C TRP A 351 -6.64 -5.40 -0.68
N LEU A 352 -5.62 -5.00 0.08
CA LEU A 352 -5.74 -4.48 1.45
C LEU A 352 -6.54 -3.17 1.49
N SER A 353 -6.23 -2.26 0.57
CA SER A 353 -6.93 -0.98 0.40
C SER A 353 -8.43 -1.18 0.22
N GLU A 354 -8.82 -2.10 -0.67
CA GLU A 354 -10.24 -2.38 -0.93
C GLU A 354 -10.95 -2.93 0.30
N ARG A 355 -10.32 -3.84 1.06
CA ARG A 355 -10.92 -4.42 2.27
C ARG A 355 -11.17 -3.36 3.34
N LEU A 356 -10.21 -2.46 3.56
CA LEU A 356 -10.36 -1.40 4.54
C LEU A 356 -11.31 -0.29 4.08
N ALA A 357 -11.27 0.09 2.80
CA ALA A 357 -12.12 1.14 2.25
C ALA A 357 -13.60 0.77 2.28
N CYS A 358 -13.94 -0.49 1.99
CA CYS A 358 -15.31 -1.00 2.05
C CYS A 358 -15.93 -0.97 3.46
N LEU A 359 -15.13 -0.90 4.53
CA LEU A 359 -15.67 -0.68 5.88
C LEU A 359 -16.19 0.75 6.05
N GLY A 360 -15.45 1.73 5.54
CA GLY A 360 -15.74 3.16 5.70
C GLY A 360 -17.09 3.57 5.13
N ASP A 361 -17.54 2.90 4.06
CA ASP A 361 -18.84 3.18 3.41
C ASP A 361 -20.05 3.00 4.37
N GLY A 362 -19.88 2.28 5.50
CA GLY A 362 -20.90 2.05 6.52
C GLY A 362 -20.66 2.76 7.87
N PHE A 363 -19.66 3.64 7.96
CA PHE A 363 -19.31 4.30 9.23
C PHE A 363 -20.23 5.48 9.54
N SER A 364 -20.45 5.75 10.83
CA SER A 364 -21.08 7.00 11.26
C SER A 364 -20.14 8.18 10.98
N LYS A 365 -20.68 9.42 10.91
CA LYS A 365 -19.86 10.62 10.69
C LYS A 365 -18.72 10.75 11.70
N ARG A 366 -18.98 10.37 12.96
CA ARG A 366 -17.98 10.42 14.03
C ARG A 366 -16.87 9.40 13.82
N ALA A 367 -17.23 8.15 13.50
CA ALA A 367 -16.24 7.11 13.16
C ALA A 367 -15.43 7.46 11.90
N MET A 368 -16.04 8.12 10.90
CA MET A 368 -15.34 8.59 9.70
C MET A 368 -14.25 9.62 10.00
N VAL A 369 -14.46 10.53 10.95
CA VAL A 369 -13.43 11.51 11.36
C VAL A 369 -12.19 10.80 11.92
N VAL A 370 -12.40 9.82 12.81
CA VAL A 370 -11.31 9.01 13.36
C VAL A 370 -10.58 8.25 12.24
N TYR A 371 -11.36 7.62 11.36
CA TYR A 371 -10.85 6.83 10.26
C TYR A 371 -10.00 7.63 9.26
N GLU A 372 -10.49 8.79 8.80
CA GLU A 372 -9.76 9.68 7.89
C GLU A 372 -8.48 10.24 8.54
N SER A 373 -8.57 10.61 9.82
CA SER A 373 -7.42 11.11 10.58
C SER A 373 -6.30 10.07 10.69
N GLU A 374 -6.63 8.82 11.05
CA GLU A 374 -5.63 7.75 11.17
C GLU A 374 -5.04 7.37 9.81
N ILE A 375 -5.84 7.33 8.72
CA ILE A 375 -5.31 7.10 7.36
C ILE A 375 -4.33 8.20 6.95
N LYS A 376 -4.68 9.46 7.20
CA LYS A 376 -3.81 10.59 6.85
C LYS A 376 -2.48 10.50 7.60
N THR A 377 -2.51 10.19 8.89
CA THR A 377 -1.32 10.01 9.72
C THR A 377 -0.46 8.84 9.23
N ALA A 378 -1.07 7.67 9.00
CA ALA A 378 -0.36 6.48 8.55
C ALA A 378 0.25 6.67 7.14
N SER A 379 -0.49 7.29 6.22
CA SER A 379 -0.04 7.60 4.86
C SER A 379 1.13 8.59 4.85
N ALA A 380 1.06 9.64 5.67
CA ALA A 380 2.16 10.60 5.83
C ALA A 380 3.41 9.91 6.40
N SER A 381 3.24 9.12 7.47
CA SER A 381 4.35 8.40 8.11
C SER A 381 5.00 7.38 7.17
N SER A 382 4.23 6.55 6.48
CA SER A 382 4.79 5.56 5.55
C SER A 382 5.43 6.23 4.34
N HIS A 383 4.86 7.34 3.86
CA HIS A 383 5.48 8.12 2.79
C HIS A 383 6.84 8.68 3.20
N GLU A 384 6.93 9.27 4.40
CA GLU A 384 8.17 9.88 4.88
C GLU A 384 9.26 8.83 5.13
N LEU A 385 8.92 7.73 5.80
CA LEU A 385 9.83 6.60 6.03
C LEU A 385 10.31 5.98 4.73
N TRP A 386 9.37 5.66 3.82
CA TRP A 386 9.68 5.03 2.55
C TRP A 386 10.54 5.93 1.66
N ARG A 387 10.22 7.22 1.57
CA ARG A 387 11.03 8.19 0.84
C ARG A 387 12.45 8.28 1.41
N THR A 388 12.57 8.17 2.74
CA THR A 388 13.85 8.27 3.45
C THR A 388 14.78 7.09 3.20
N CYS A 389 14.22 5.90 3.00
CA CYS A 389 15.02 4.67 3.02
C CYS A 389 15.09 3.91 1.71
N ARG A 390 14.14 4.19 0.79
CA ARG A 390 14.04 3.58 -0.55
C ARG A 390 14.38 2.08 -0.52
N PRO A 391 13.53 1.25 0.13
CA PRO A 391 13.78 -0.18 0.23
C PRO A 391 14.01 -0.80 -1.16
N PRO A 392 14.92 -1.78 -1.30
CA PRO A 392 15.14 -2.48 -2.55
C PRO A 392 13.90 -3.29 -2.92
N VAL A 393 13.39 -3.15 -4.14
CA VAL A 393 12.18 -3.82 -4.63
C VAL A 393 12.31 -4.07 -6.13
N SER A 394 11.76 -5.16 -6.65
CA SER A 394 11.80 -5.41 -8.10
C SER A 394 10.97 -4.37 -8.88
N GLY A 395 11.36 -4.15 -10.14
CA GLY A 395 10.63 -3.26 -11.05
C GLY A 395 9.22 -3.79 -11.36
N SER A 396 8.23 -2.90 -11.40
CA SER A 396 6.85 -3.20 -11.78
C SER A 396 6.08 -1.97 -12.24
N SER A 397 5.43 -2.07 -13.39
CA SER A 397 4.48 -1.05 -13.89
C SER A 397 3.31 -0.83 -12.93
N LEU A 398 2.81 -1.90 -12.29
CA LEU A 398 1.72 -1.81 -11.30
C LEU A 398 2.18 -1.05 -10.04
N ARG A 399 3.41 -1.28 -9.58
CA ARG A 399 4.02 -0.53 -8.47
C ARG A 399 4.16 0.94 -8.80
N TYR A 400 4.75 1.27 -9.95
CA TYR A 400 4.85 2.66 -10.42
C TYR A 400 3.47 3.34 -10.46
N ALA A 401 2.51 2.68 -11.09
CA ALA A 401 1.16 3.21 -11.25
C ALA A 401 0.47 3.46 -9.91
N THR A 402 0.66 2.56 -8.94
CA THR A 402 0.10 2.68 -7.59
C THR A 402 0.70 3.85 -6.81
N LEU A 403 2.00 4.11 -6.98
CA LEU A 403 2.71 5.15 -6.22
C LEU A 403 2.55 6.56 -6.83
N TYR A 404 2.44 6.66 -8.15
CA TYR A 404 2.61 7.94 -8.86
C TYR A 404 1.42 8.37 -9.73
N LEU A 405 0.46 7.50 -10.06
CA LEU A 405 -0.75 7.96 -10.73
C LEU A 405 -1.75 8.50 -9.72
N PRO A 406 -2.49 9.58 -10.04
CA PRO A 406 -3.56 10.07 -9.18
C PRO A 406 -4.65 9.00 -8.98
N SER A 407 -4.91 8.22 -10.03
CA SER A 407 -5.75 7.03 -9.99
C SER A 407 -5.36 6.10 -11.13
N ILE A 408 -4.93 4.89 -10.77
CA ILE A 408 -4.63 3.81 -11.73
C ILE A 408 -5.89 3.39 -12.48
N TRP A 409 -7.03 3.31 -11.80
CA TRP A 409 -8.31 2.89 -12.36
C TRP A 409 -8.86 3.88 -13.38
N ALA A 410 -8.73 5.17 -13.06
CA ALA A 410 -9.09 6.24 -13.97
C ALA A 410 -8.22 6.20 -15.24
N SER A 411 -6.91 5.99 -15.08
CA SER A 411 -5.98 5.84 -16.21
C SER A 411 -6.29 4.61 -17.05
N SER A 412 -6.53 3.46 -16.41
CA SER A 412 -6.92 2.22 -17.07
C SER A 412 -8.24 2.34 -17.83
N ALA A 413 -9.24 3.03 -17.27
CA ALA A 413 -10.52 3.25 -17.96
C ALA A 413 -10.36 4.13 -19.21
N LEU A 414 -9.44 5.10 -19.17
CA LEU A 414 -9.09 5.92 -20.34
C LEU A 414 -8.39 5.10 -21.42
N CYS A 415 -7.47 4.22 -21.04
CA CYS A 415 -6.81 3.30 -21.98
C CYS A 415 -7.79 2.32 -22.63
N GLU A 416 -8.74 1.76 -21.86
CA GLU A 416 -9.80 0.91 -22.41
C GLU A 416 -10.72 1.69 -23.35
N LEU A 417 -11.08 2.92 -22.98
CA LEU A 417 -11.85 3.80 -23.84
C LEU A 417 -11.10 4.10 -25.15
N ALA A 418 -9.79 4.33 -25.09
CA ALA A 418 -8.94 4.56 -26.25
C ALA A 418 -8.93 3.37 -27.21
N ASN A 419 -8.79 2.16 -26.67
CA ASN A 419 -8.82 0.93 -27.45
C ASN A 419 -10.17 0.67 -28.12
N SER A 420 -11.27 1.22 -27.58
CA SER A 420 -12.62 1.01 -28.07
C SER A 420 -13.03 1.86 -29.30
N LYS A 421 -12.12 2.49 -30.06
CA LYS A 421 -12.48 3.31 -31.25
C LYS A 421 -13.48 4.45 -30.95
N LEU A 422 -12.88 5.54 -30.49
CA LEU A 422 -13.49 6.74 -29.89
C LEU A 422 -14.66 7.41 -30.63
N ASP A 423 -14.64 7.41 -31.97
CA ASP A 423 -15.48 8.31 -32.78
C ASP A 423 -16.98 8.04 -32.62
N SER A 424 -17.36 6.78 -32.42
CA SER A 424 -18.77 6.39 -32.26
C SER A 424 -19.33 6.73 -30.87
N LEU A 425 -18.48 6.78 -29.84
CA LEU A 425 -18.89 7.03 -28.44
C LEU A 425 -18.96 8.52 -28.12
N LEU A 426 -17.94 9.29 -28.52
CA LEU A 426 -17.84 10.69 -28.14
C LEU A 426 -18.52 11.65 -29.11
N GLY A 427 -18.90 11.20 -30.31
CA GLY A 427 -19.51 12.04 -31.36
C GLY A 427 -20.70 12.89 -30.90
N GLN A 428 -21.43 12.45 -29.86
CA GLN A 428 -22.67 13.07 -29.40
C GLN A 428 -22.57 13.74 -28.01
N MET A 429 -21.40 13.73 -27.34
CA MET A 429 -21.28 14.10 -25.91
C MET A 429 -20.23 15.20 -25.66
N SER A 430 -20.64 16.47 -25.74
CA SER A 430 -19.69 17.60 -25.67
C SER A 430 -19.05 17.83 -24.31
N LYS A 431 -19.81 17.73 -23.21
CA LYS A 431 -19.33 18.04 -21.86
C LYS A 431 -18.42 16.94 -21.33
N GLU A 432 -18.82 15.68 -21.49
CA GLU A 432 -18.03 14.52 -21.06
C GLU A 432 -16.73 14.40 -21.87
N ARG A 433 -16.75 14.75 -23.17
CA ARG A 433 -15.54 14.84 -23.98
C ARG A 433 -14.54 15.85 -23.43
N GLU A 434 -14.99 17.03 -23.01
CA GLU A 434 -14.12 18.06 -22.43
C GLU A 434 -13.52 17.58 -21.10
N LEU A 435 -14.31 16.92 -20.25
CA LEU A 435 -13.81 16.33 -19.00
C LEU A 435 -12.75 15.24 -19.25
N ILE A 436 -13.01 14.34 -20.20
CA ILE A 436 -12.04 13.29 -20.58
C ILE A 436 -10.76 13.92 -21.15
N ALA A 437 -10.88 14.93 -22.02
CA ALA A 437 -9.74 15.66 -22.57
C ALA A 437 -8.85 16.28 -21.48
N GLN A 438 -9.47 16.95 -20.49
CA GLN A 438 -8.75 17.56 -19.37
C GLN A 438 -8.07 16.53 -18.48
N SER A 439 -8.64 15.33 -18.38
CA SER A 439 -8.16 14.25 -17.51
C SER A 439 -7.05 13.40 -18.14
N LEU A 440 -6.84 13.50 -19.47
CA LEU A 440 -5.84 12.72 -20.19
C LEU A 440 -4.41 13.25 -20.08
N ALA A 441 -4.22 14.56 -19.90
CA ALA A 441 -2.89 15.15 -19.91
C ALA A 441 -1.97 14.61 -18.79
N PRO A 442 -2.41 14.48 -17.51
CA PRO A 442 -1.54 13.96 -16.46
C PRO A 442 -1.16 12.48 -16.63
N PRO A 443 -2.08 11.54 -16.96
CA PRO A 443 -1.72 10.15 -17.25
C PRO A 443 -0.77 10.02 -18.44
N VAL A 444 -0.98 10.77 -19.54
CA VAL A 444 -0.10 10.71 -20.72
C VAL A 444 1.35 11.04 -20.35
N ALA A 445 1.57 12.12 -19.60
CA ALA A 445 2.91 12.52 -19.20
C ALA A 445 3.56 11.57 -18.17
N ARG A 446 2.76 10.83 -17.39
CA ARG A 446 3.27 9.93 -16.34
C ARG A 446 3.45 8.50 -16.80
N LEU A 447 2.66 8.05 -17.78
CA LEU A 447 2.75 6.72 -18.37
C LEU A 447 3.76 6.67 -19.52
N ASP A 448 4.23 7.83 -19.98
CA ASP A 448 5.33 7.90 -20.93
C ASP A 448 6.58 7.21 -20.35
N GLY A 449 7.23 6.35 -21.14
CA GLY A 449 8.32 5.48 -20.68
C GLY A 449 7.89 4.14 -20.05
N LEU A 450 6.59 3.88 -19.85
CA LEU A 450 6.13 2.53 -19.53
C LEU A 450 6.07 1.68 -20.79
N GLU A 451 7.18 1.01 -21.09
CA GLU A 451 7.18 -0.05 -22.08
C GLU A 451 6.53 -1.33 -21.52
N PRO A 452 5.81 -2.09 -22.36
CA PRO A 452 5.34 -3.41 -21.97
C PRO A 452 6.53 -4.28 -21.59
N SER A 453 6.37 -5.11 -20.56
CA SER A 453 7.38 -6.13 -20.27
C SER A 453 7.60 -7.03 -21.49
N ALA A 454 8.75 -7.70 -21.58
CA ALA A 454 9.00 -8.72 -22.61
C ALA A 454 7.94 -9.83 -22.64
N SER A 455 7.24 -10.06 -21.51
CA SER A 455 6.14 -11.02 -21.39
C SER A 455 4.79 -10.50 -21.89
N GLY A 456 4.76 -9.29 -22.46
CA GLY A 456 3.55 -8.61 -22.96
C GLY A 456 2.89 -7.69 -21.93
N LYS A 457 1.72 -7.19 -22.30
CA LYS A 457 0.86 -6.37 -21.44
C LYS A 457 -0.01 -7.26 -20.57
N ALA A 458 -0.16 -6.91 -19.30
CA ALA A 458 -1.14 -7.53 -18.39
C ALA A 458 -2.18 -6.52 -17.94
N TYR A 459 -1.84 -5.23 -17.91
CA TYR A 459 -2.68 -4.19 -17.35
C TYR A 459 -3.25 -3.25 -18.39
N ALA A 460 -4.45 -2.75 -18.12
CA ALA A 460 -5.15 -1.83 -19.00
C ALA A 460 -4.42 -0.48 -19.16
N PHE A 461 -3.72 0.01 -18.12
CA PHE A 461 -2.97 1.27 -18.21
C PHE A 461 -1.65 1.18 -19.02
N GLU A 462 -1.22 -0.02 -19.41
CA GLU A 462 -0.02 -0.24 -20.27
C GLU A 462 -0.32 -0.06 -21.77
N TYR A 463 -1.58 0.23 -22.12
CA TYR A 463 -1.96 0.51 -23.49
C TYR A 463 -1.68 1.99 -23.83
N PRO A 464 -1.12 2.26 -25.02
CA PRO A 464 -0.65 3.60 -25.38
C PRO A 464 -1.81 4.60 -25.42
N LEU A 465 -1.60 5.77 -24.82
CA LEU A 465 -2.55 6.88 -24.82
C LEU A 465 -2.18 8.01 -25.80
N GLY A 466 -1.01 7.97 -26.43
CA GLY A 466 -0.47 9.09 -27.22
C GLY A 466 -1.38 9.53 -28.36
N GLU A 467 -1.72 8.61 -29.26
CA GLU A 467 -2.64 8.88 -30.38
C GLU A 467 -4.03 9.28 -29.91
N PHE A 468 -4.49 8.63 -28.84
CA PHE A 468 -5.78 8.93 -28.22
C PHE A 468 -5.87 10.35 -27.69
N HIS A 469 -4.85 10.79 -26.95
CA HIS A 469 -4.74 12.13 -26.42
C HIS A 469 -4.71 13.16 -27.54
N ALA A 470 -3.92 12.93 -28.59
CA ALA A 470 -3.86 13.81 -29.75
C ALA A 470 -5.24 13.97 -30.42
N ALA A 471 -5.95 12.86 -30.64
CA ALA A 471 -7.30 12.87 -31.23
C ALA A 471 -8.30 13.63 -30.34
N VAL A 472 -8.32 13.36 -29.04
CA VAL A 472 -9.24 14.00 -28.09
C VAL A 472 -8.97 15.51 -27.97
N VAL A 473 -7.70 15.93 -27.91
CA VAL A 473 -7.32 17.35 -27.86
C VAL A 473 -7.68 18.06 -29.18
N GLN A 474 -7.44 17.43 -30.33
CA GLN A 474 -7.86 17.98 -31.62
C GLN A 474 -9.39 18.14 -31.69
N MET A 475 -10.13 17.17 -31.18
CA MET A 475 -11.60 17.23 -31.09
C MET A 475 -12.11 18.31 -30.13
N ALA A 476 -11.42 18.58 -29.03
CA ALA A 476 -11.80 19.60 -28.04
C ALA A 476 -11.43 21.03 -28.49
N SER A 477 -10.26 21.19 -29.12
CA SER A 477 -9.73 22.48 -29.58
C SER A 477 -10.51 23.10 -30.74
N ARG A 478 -11.28 22.31 -31.51
CA ARG A 478 -12.22 22.82 -32.53
C ARG A 478 -13.34 23.72 -31.97
N ARG A 479 -13.51 23.82 -30.64
CA ARG A 479 -14.58 24.60 -29.98
C ARG A 479 -14.13 25.80 -29.15
N LYS A 480 -12.85 25.90 -28.76
CA LYS A 480 -12.32 27.03 -27.97
C LYS A 480 -11.10 27.63 -28.67
N THR A 481 -11.26 28.87 -29.12
CA THR A 481 -10.25 29.76 -29.68
C THR A 481 -9.00 29.89 -28.77
N ARG A 482 -7.87 29.36 -29.25
CA ARG A 482 -6.53 29.99 -29.36
C ARG A 482 -5.80 30.65 -28.17
N LYS A 483 -6.26 30.66 -26.91
CA LYS A 483 -5.55 31.44 -25.84
C LYS A 483 -4.75 30.72 -24.76
N THR A 484 -4.76 29.40 -24.69
CA THR A 484 -3.83 28.65 -23.82
C THR A 484 -3.37 27.40 -24.54
N ARG A 485 -2.63 27.60 -25.63
CA ARG A 485 -1.85 26.51 -26.22
C ARG A 485 -0.66 26.31 -25.28
N THR A 486 -0.79 25.40 -24.32
CA THR A 486 0.34 24.87 -23.57
C THR A 486 1.37 24.37 -24.58
N ASN A 487 2.49 25.08 -24.72
CA ASN A 487 3.60 24.78 -25.64
C ASN A 487 4.22 23.37 -25.43
N ARG A 488 3.74 22.60 -24.45
CA ARG A 488 4.18 21.22 -24.20
C ARG A 488 3.69 20.19 -25.23
N SER A 489 2.63 20.45 -26.02
CA SER A 489 2.03 19.40 -26.87
C SER A 489 2.71 19.13 -28.22
N ASN A 490 3.70 19.92 -28.62
CA ASN A 490 4.34 19.80 -29.95
C ASN A 490 5.79 19.33 -29.91
N ASN A 491 6.40 19.19 -28.72
CA ASN A 491 7.66 18.47 -28.57
C ASN A 491 7.31 17.01 -28.28
N SER A 492 6.81 16.30 -29.29
CA SER A 492 6.91 14.84 -29.25
C SER A 492 8.37 14.53 -29.00
N MET A 493 8.67 13.82 -27.91
CA MET A 493 10.03 13.40 -27.64
C MET A 493 10.57 12.68 -28.89
N PRO A 494 11.80 12.98 -29.33
CA PRO A 494 12.36 12.30 -30.49
C PRO A 494 12.32 10.78 -30.25
N ASP A 495 12.11 10.02 -31.31
CA ASP A 495 11.98 8.55 -31.32
C ASP A 495 13.33 7.88 -30.95
N ARG A 496 13.75 8.12 -29.71
CA ARG A 496 15.01 7.72 -29.09
C ARG A 496 14.69 6.92 -27.84
N SER A 497 15.53 5.95 -27.52
CA SER A 497 15.45 5.23 -26.25
C SER A 497 15.57 6.19 -25.07
N ILE A 498 15.06 5.79 -23.91
CA ILE A 498 15.12 6.62 -22.70
C ILE A 498 16.57 6.88 -22.27
N GLU A 499 17.45 5.92 -22.48
CA GLU A 499 18.89 6.03 -22.23
C GLU A 499 19.52 7.14 -23.07
N ASP A 500 19.20 7.19 -24.37
CA ASP A 500 19.71 8.23 -25.24
C ASP A 500 19.12 9.59 -24.86
N GLN A 501 17.82 9.67 -24.54
CA GLN A 501 17.22 10.92 -24.09
C GLN A 501 17.90 11.47 -22.83
N VAL A 502 18.30 10.60 -21.89
CA VAL A 502 19.03 11.00 -20.67
C VAL A 502 20.44 11.52 -20.99
N ARG A 503 21.18 10.88 -21.92
CA ARG A 503 22.48 11.39 -22.38
C ARG A 503 22.37 12.81 -22.95
N TRP A 504 21.31 13.07 -23.71
CA TRP A 504 21.05 14.38 -24.33
C TRP A 504 20.29 15.36 -23.42
N LEU A 505 20.00 15.00 -22.17
CA LEU A 505 19.18 15.79 -21.24
C LEU A 505 19.72 17.20 -21.01
N HIS A 506 21.05 17.36 -21.00
CA HIS A 506 21.70 18.66 -20.87
C HIS A 506 21.31 19.67 -21.97
N THR A 507 20.93 19.17 -23.15
CA THR A 507 20.43 19.96 -24.31
C THR A 507 18.91 19.91 -24.50
N ALA A 508 18.19 19.12 -23.72
CA ALA A 508 16.75 18.92 -23.91
C ALA A 508 15.95 20.18 -23.55
N GLY A 509 14.96 20.52 -24.38
CA GLY A 509 14.06 21.66 -24.16
C GLY A 509 13.10 21.48 -22.99
N ASP A 510 12.66 20.24 -22.71
CA ASP A 510 11.82 19.90 -21.54
C ASP A 510 12.48 18.78 -20.72
N LYS A 511 13.42 19.16 -19.86
CA LYS A 511 14.15 18.22 -18.99
C LYS A 511 13.20 17.45 -18.07
N GLU A 512 12.12 18.07 -17.61
CA GLU A 512 11.17 17.43 -16.69
C GLU A 512 10.45 16.24 -17.33
N ALA A 513 10.06 16.36 -18.61
CA ALA A 513 9.40 15.28 -19.34
C ALA A 513 10.29 14.04 -19.47
N VAL A 514 11.56 14.23 -19.86
CA VAL A 514 12.54 13.13 -19.97
C VAL A 514 12.76 12.46 -18.62
N VAL A 515 12.90 13.24 -17.55
CA VAL A 515 13.14 12.70 -16.21
C VAL A 515 11.90 11.98 -15.65
N LEU A 516 10.69 12.44 -15.98
CA LEU A 516 9.46 11.70 -15.65
C LEU A 516 9.41 10.34 -16.34
N ALA A 517 9.78 10.28 -17.62
CA ALA A 517 9.87 9.03 -18.36
C ALA A 517 10.97 8.10 -17.81
N LEU A 518 12.14 8.66 -17.45
CA LEU A 518 13.21 7.91 -16.79
C LEU A 518 12.72 7.33 -15.46
N ARG A 519 11.98 8.11 -14.67
CA ARG A 519 11.40 7.61 -13.43
C ARG A 519 10.43 6.46 -13.69
N ALA A 520 9.52 6.59 -14.65
CA ALA A 520 8.62 5.51 -15.01
C ALA A 520 9.39 4.22 -15.39
N ALA A 521 10.39 4.34 -16.26
CA ALA A 521 11.23 3.22 -16.70
C ALA A 521 12.05 2.60 -15.56
N SER A 522 12.58 3.43 -14.65
CA SER A 522 13.36 2.99 -13.48
C SER A 522 12.50 2.15 -12.53
N TYR A 523 11.25 2.56 -12.30
CA TYR A 523 10.31 1.80 -11.48
C TYR A 523 9.77 0.55 -12.19
N SER A 524 9.61 0.57 -13.52
CA SER A 524 8.98 -0.55 -14.24
C SER A 524 9.94 -1.69 -14.53
N GLY A 525 11.24 -1.44 -14.57
CA GLY A 525 12.20 -2.47 -14.99
C GLY A 525 12.89 -2.18 -16.32
N ASN A 526 12.45 -1.16 -17.06
CA ASN A 526 12.67 -1.04 -18.51
C ASN A 526 13.81 -0.08 -18.89
N VAL A 527 14.80 0.10 -18.02
CA VAL A 527 15.97 0.93 -18.32
C VAL A 527 17.22 0.25 -17.81
N ALA A 528 18.27 0.25 -18.62
CA ALA A 528 19.57 -0.27 -18.22
C ALA A 528 20.28 0.74 -17.29
N PRO A 529 20.82 0.34 -16.13
CA PRO A 529 21.53 1.25 -15.24
C PRO A 529 22.83 1.82 -15.85
N THR A 530 23.57 1.04 -16.65
CA THR A 530 24.89 1.41 -17.15
C THR A 530 24.88 2.67 -18.05
N PRO A 531 24.01 2.82 -19.07
CA PRO A 531 23.97 4.03 -19.87
C PRO A 531 23.60 5.29 -19.07
N ILE A 532 22.77 5.12 -18.03
CA ILE A 532 22.40 6.21 -17.13
C ILE A 532 23.60 6.60 -16.26
N TRP A 533 24.36 5.60 -15.79
CA TRP A 533 25.60 5.81 -15.03
C TRP A 533 26.65 6.60 -15.81
N GLU A 534 26.82 6.27 -17.09
CA GLU A 534 27.73 6.99 -17.99
C GLU A 534 27.39 8.49 -18.05
N ALA A 535 26.09 8.82 -18.16
CA ALA A 535 25.63 10.21 -18.15
C ALA A 535 25.89 10.89 -16.79
N PHE A 536 25.61 10.21 -15.68
CA PHE A 536 25.92 10.73 -14.34
C PHE A 536 27.41 10.92 -14.10
N SER A 537 28.27 10.14 -14.76
CA SER A 537 29.73 10.20 -14.65
C SER A 537 30.36 11.37 -15.40
N ASP A 538 29.65 11.97 -16.37
CA ASP A 538 30.09 13.18 -17.07
C ASP A 538 29.96 14.46 -16.20
N PRO A 539 31.07 15.15 -15.87
CA PRO A 539 31.04 16.41 -15.11
C PRO A 539 30.20 17.52 -15.75
N ASN A 540 30.22 17.63 -17.09
CA ASN A 540 29.49 18.67 -17.80
C ASN A 540 28.00 18.40 -17.73
N TRP A 541 27.61 17.14 -17.89
CA TRP A 541 26.23 16.71 -17.73
C TRP A 541 25.74 17.00 -16.30
N ARG A 542 26.51 16.63 -15.26
CA ARG A 542 26.16 16.91 -13.87
C ARG A 542 25.93 18.40 -13.63
N ARG A 543 26.81 19.25 -14.13
CA ARG A 543 26.64 20.71 -13.99
C ARG A 543 25.37 21.19 -14.69
N ALA A 544 25.14 20.77 -15.93
CA ALA A 544 23.99 21.21 -16.73
C ALA A 544 22.63 20.69 -16.20
N VAL A 545 22.61 19.53 -15.54
CA VAL A 545 21.38 18.88 -15.08
C VAL A 545 21.17 19.06 -13.57
N LEU A 546 22.18 18.84 -12.72
CA LEU A 546 22.04 18.88 -11.26
C LEU A 546 22.21 20.29 -10.68
N VAL A 547 23.07 21.12 -11.29
CA VAL A 547 23.34 22.50 -10.79
C VAL A 547 22.44 23.52 -11.51
N GLN A 548 22.32 23.41 -12.84
CA GLN A 548 21.56 24.35 -13.67
C GLN A 548 20.14 23.88 -14.01
N GLY A 549 19.75 22.66 -13.60
CA GLY A 549 18.41 22.13 -13.80
C GLY A 549 17.36 22.80 -12.92
N SER A 550 16.08 22.62 -13.27
CA SER A 550 15.00 23.04 -12.36
C SER A 550 15.04 22.19 -11.08
N PRO A 551 14.72 22.77 -9.90
CA PRO A 551 14.56 22.03 -8.65
C PRO A 551 13.79 20.71 -8.81
N ARG A 552 12.69 20.77 -9.56
CA ARG A 552 11.83 19.62 -9.81
C ARG A 552 12.49 18.54 -10.67
N ALA A 553 13.22 18.91 -11.72
CA ALA A 553 13.95 17.95 -12.54
C ALA A 553 15.06 17.26 -11.72
N VAL A 554 15.75 17.98 -10.85
CA VAL A 554 16.79 17.42 -9.96
C VAL A 554 16.20 16.42 -8.96
N GLU A 555 15.08 16.75 -8.33
CA GLU A 555 14.36 15.84 -7.43
C GLU A 555 13.95 14.54 -8.14
N LEU A 556 13.31 14.67 -9.31
CA LEU A 556 12.82 13.52 -10.07
C LEU A 556 13.98 12.66 -10.59
N MET A 557 15.09 13.29 -11.00
CA MET A 557 16.28 12.60 -11.50
C MET A 557 16.95 11.81 -10.39
N THR A 558 17.04 12.42 -9.20
CA THR A 558 17.62 11.72 -8.05
C THR A 558 16.70 10.61 -7.54
N GLU A 559 15.38 10.80 -7.59
CA GLU A 559 14.41 9.73 -7.30
C GLU A 559 14.56 8.56 -8.26
N ALA A 560 14.74 8.81 -9.57
CA ALA A 560 14.99 7.77 -10.55
C ALA A 560 16.34 7.07 -10.29
N ALA A 561 17.41 7.82 -10.04
CA ALA A 561 18.72 7.27 -9.72
C ALA A 561 18.70 6.41 -8.44
N LEU A 562 18.01 6.86 -7.39
CA LEU A 562 17.80 6.08 -6.15
C LEU A 562 17.11 4.75 -6.44
N GLU A 563 16.10 4.76 -7.30
CA GLU A 563 15.40 3.53 -7.71
C GLU A 563 16.33 2.59 -8.48
N LEU A 564 17.20 3.11 -9.35
CA LEU A 564 18.23 2.31 -10.03
C LEU A 564 19.23 1.72 -9.04
N VAL A 565 19.74 2.52 -8.08
CA VAL A 565 20.66 2.05 -7.02
C VAL A 565 20.01 1.01 -6.11
N ALA A 566 18.71 1.12 -5.86
CA ALA A 566 17.97 0.17 -5.04
C ALA A 566 17.81 -1.20 -5.75
N ARG A 567 17.82 -1.20 -7.09
CA ARG A 567 17.66 -2.39 -7.92
C ARG A 567 18.99 -3.03 -8.35
N ASP A 568 20.02 -2.21 -8.54
CA ASP A 568 21.33 -2.64 -8.98
C ASP A 568 22.26 -2.82 -7.77
N GLU A 569 22.89 -4.00 -7.68
CA GLU A 569 23.89 -4.28 -6.65
C GLU A 569 25.27 -3.70 -7.02
N ASP A 570 25.41 -3.06 -8.18
CA ASP A 570 26.65 -2.44 -8.63
C ASP A 570 27.27 -1.51 -7.57
N HIS A 571 28.52 -1.80 -7.23
CA HIS A 571 29.32 -1.07 -6.26
C HIS A 571 29.56 0.39 -6.67
N ASP A 572 29.57 0.70 -7.97
CA ASP A 572 29.89 2.04 -8.45
C ASP A 572 28.81 3.05 -8.08
N TRP A 573 27.54 2.74 -8.37
CA TRP A 573 26.40 3.59 -8.00
C TRP A 573 26.38 3.89 -6.51
N ARG A 574 26.54 2.85 -5.68
CA ARG A 574 26.47 2.94 -4.22
C ARG A 574 27.60 3.80 -3.65
N SER A 575 28.79 3.70 -4.24
CA SER A 575 29.99 4.40 -3.75
C SER A 575 30.06 5.84 -4.23
N TYR A 576 29.76 6.10 -5.50
CA TYR A 576 30.07 7.39 -6.14
C TYR A 576 28.88 8.34 -6.23
N LEU A 577 27.64 7.86 -6.31
CA LEU A 577 26.45 8.74 -6.45
C LEU A 577 26.35 9.77 -5.31
N PRO A 578 26.50 9.42 -4.00
CA PRO A 578 26.49 10.42 -2.93
C PRO A 578 27.55 11.51 -3.13
N HIS A 579 28.73 11.14 -3.62
CA HIS A 579 29.84 12.07 -3.85
C HIS A 579 29.62 12.97 -5.06
N PHE A 580 29.01 12.47 -6.13
CA PHE A 580 28.64 13.29 -7.28
C PHE A 580 27.61 14.36 -6.91
N LEU A 581 26.62 13.99 -6.08
CA LEU A 581 25.66 14.94 -5.54
C LEU A 581 26.33 15.97 -4.62
N ALA A 582 27.27 15.54 -3.76
CA ALA A 582 28.03 16.44 -2.90
C ALA A 582 28.88 17.46 -3.70
N ILE A 583 29.52 17.02 -4.79
CA ILE A 583 30.27 17.91 -5.69
C ILE A 583 29.33 18.96 -6.31
N ALA A 584 28.13 18.56 -6.76
CA ALA A 584 27.14 19.49 -7.30
C ALA A 584 26.56 20.44 -6.23
N ALA A 585 26.47 20.00 -4.97
CA ALA A 585 26.01 20.82 -3.86
C ALA A 585 27.04 21.90 -3.44
N ASP A 586 28.34 21.62 -3.62
CA ASP A 586 29.41 22.58 -3.33
C ASP A 586 29.66 23.59 -4.46
N ASP A 587 29.10 23.37 -5.66
CA ASP A 587 29.25 24.29 -6.80
C ASP A 587 28.71 25.69 -6.45
N GLU A 588 29.55 26.70 -6.61
CA GLU A 588 29.22 28.09 -6.24
C GLU A 588 28.13 28.70 -7.12
N SER A 589 27.93 28.17 -8.34
CA SER A 589 26.83 28.59 -9.21
C SER A 589 25.47 28.02 -8.78
N ASN A 590 25.44 27.16 -7.76
CA ASN A 590 24.22 26.55 -7.27
C ASN A 590 23.45 27.49 -6.33
N SER A 591 22.16 27.67 -6.64
CA SER A 591 21.24 28.44 -5.81
C SER A 591 21.12 27.84 -4.40
N PRO A 592 20.78 28.65 -3.36
CA PRO A 592 20.53 28.11 -2.02
C PRO A 592 19.48 26.99 -1.99
N GLU A 593 18.42 27.12 -2.79
CA GLU A 593 17.37 26.11 -2.91
C GLU A 593 17.89 24.82 -3.56
N GLY A 594 18.63 24.93 -4.67
CA GLY A 594 19.26 23.78 -5.33
C GLY A 594 20.26 23.06 -4.42
N ARG A 595 21.02 23.81 -3.62
CA ARG A 595 21.92 23.25 -2.59
C ARG A 595 21.16 22.49 -1.51
N LYS A 596 20.05 23.04 -1.00
CA LYS A 596 19.19 22.36 -0.03
C LYS A 596 18.65 21.05 -0.60
N ILE A 597 18.13 21.07 -1.83
CA ILE A 597 17.60 19.87 -2.50
C ILE A 597 18.69 18.82 -2.67
N LEU A 598 19.89 19.19 -3.14
CA LEU A 598 20.99 18.24 -3.29
C LEU A 598 21.45 17.69 -1.93
N PHE A 599 21.49 18.50 -0.87
CA PHE A 599 21.79 18.01 0.47
C PHE A 599 20.74 17.00 0.96
N ASP A 600 19.45 17.28 0.77
CA ASP A 600 18.37 16.34 1.06
C ASP A 600 18.58 15.02 0.32
N MET A 601 18.89 15.10 -0.97
CA MET A 601 19.16 13.92 -1.78
C MET A 601 20.41 13.15 -1.33
N ILE A 602 21.48 13.83 -0.93
CA ILE A 602 22.68 13.19 -0.37
C ILE A 602 22.31 12.38 0.86
N VAL A 603 21.52 12.94 1.79
CA VAL A 603 21.07 12.22 2.99
C VAL A 603 20.24 10.99 2.60
N LEU A 604 19.32 11.14 1.65
CA LEU A 604 18.48 10.03 1.16
C LEU A 604 19.30 8.90 0.54
N VAL A 605 20.23 9.23 -0.37
CA VAL A 605 21.11 8.23 -1.01
C VAL A 605 22.01 7.60 0.05
N SER A 606 22.59 8.39 0.94
CA SER A 606 23.44 7.94 2.04
C SER A 606 22.74 6.92 2.96
N ILE A 607 21.47 7.15 3.31
CA ILE A 607 20.64 6.17 4.05
C ILE A 607 20.38 4.91 3.22
N SER A 608 20.13 5.06 1.92
CA SER A 608 19.79 3.93 1.04
C SER A 608 20.99 3.01 0.80
N VAL A 609 22.20 3.59 0.66
CA VAL A 609 23.45 2.87 0.39
C VAL A 609 24.27 2.55 1.63
N ASP A 610 23.83 3.02 2.81
CA ASP A 610 24.52 2.86 4.10
C ASP A 610 25.93 3.45 4.11
N SER A 611 26.07 4.69 3.60
CA SER A 611 27.33 5.43 3.57
C SER A 611 27.17 6.82 4.16
N VAL A 612 28.19 7.33 4.86
CA VAL A 612 28.18 8.67 5.47
C VAL A 612 29.21 9.63 4.87
N SER A 613 30.09 9.13 4.00
CA SER A 613 31.29 9.83 3.52
C SER A 613 30.99 11.16 2.82
N ALA A 614 29.92 11.21 2.02
CA ALA A 614 29.51 12.41 1.31
C ALA A 614 28.97 13.50 2.27
N ILE A 615 28.26 13.09 3.32
CA ILE A 615 27.76 14.01 4.35
C ILE A 615 28.94 14.55 5.16
N GLU A 616 29.87 13.69 5.58
CA GLU A 616 31.08 14.10 6.31
C GLU A 616 31.90 15.11 5.51
N ARG A 617 32.07 14.89 4.19
CA ARG A 617 32.75 15.82 3.30
C ARG A 617 32.13 17.21 3.35
N LEU A 618 30.80 17.31 3.26
CA LEU A 618 30.11 18.61 3.25
C LEU A 618 30.16 19.30 4.62
N LEU A 619 30.02 18.54 5.71
CA LEU A 619 29.96 19.10 7.06
C LEU A 619 31.32 19.37 7.70
N ARG A 620 32.40 18.76 7.20
CA ARG A 620 33.78 19.03 7.65
C ARG A 620 34.60 19.85 6.65
N GLY A 621 34.05 20.12 5.47
CA GLY A 621 34.70 20.86 4.40
C GLY A 621 34.61 22.39 4.53
N VAL A 622 35.28 23.10 3.61
CA VAL A 622 35.32 24.57 3.55
C VAL A 622 33.91 25.19 3.40
N GLY A 623 32.95 24.44 2.83
CA GLY A 623 31.57 24.85 2.63
C GLY A 623 30.61 24.62 3.80
N ARG A 624 31.07 24.13 4.96
CA ARG A 624 30.22 23.67 6.09
C ARG A 624 29.05 24.61 6.42
N ASN A 625 29.32 25.92 6.57
CA ASN A 625 28.32 26.90 7.00
C ASN A 625 27.11 26.98 6.06
N ARG A 626 27.24 26.51 4.81
CA ARG A 626 26.17 26.49 3.82
C ARG A 626 25.14 25.38 4.07
N HIS A 627 25.51 24.36 4.85
CA HIS A 627 24.74 23.11 5.00
C HIS A 627 24.28 22.85 6.43
N GLU A 628 24.74 23.63 7.41
CA GLU A 628 24.51 23.41 8.84
C GLU A 628 23.03 23.46 9.25
N GLU A 629 22.26 24.41 8.70
CA GLU A 629 20.82 24.51 8.96
C GLU A 629 20.07 23.28 8.41
N VAL A 630 20.38 22.86 7.19
CA VAL A 630 19.76 21.69 6.56
C VAL A 630 20.13 20.40 7.30
N ALA A 631 21.37 20.29 7.78
CA ALA A 631 21.80 19.18 8.63
C ALA A 631 21.02 19.12 9.95
N LYS A 632 20.77 20.28 10.57
CA LYS A 632 19.93 20.37 11.77
C LYS A 632 18.50 19.90 11.51
N GLU A 633 17.87 20.35 10.43
CA GLU A 633 16.52 19.91 10.03
C GLU A 633 16.47 18.37 9.87
N TRP A 634 17.50 17.77 9.27
CA TRP A 634 17.58 16.31 9.13
C TRP A 634 17.78 15.56 10.44
N ARG A 635 18.51 16.11 11.41
CA ARG A 635 18.63 15.49 12.74
C ARG A 635 17.27 15.37 13.40
N GLU A 636 16.53 16.47 13.46
CA GLU A 636 15.19 16.53 14.07
C GLU A 636 14.23 15.58 13.34
N LYS A 637 14.31 15.54 12.01
CA LYS A 637 13.53 14.61 11.19
C LYS A 637 13.86 13.14 11.50
N ILE A 638 15.13 12.77 11.56
CA ILE A 638 15.55 11.40 11.87
C ILE A 638 15.12 11.00 13.29
N GLU A 639 15.23 11.90 14.27
CA GLU A 639 14.76 11.68 15.64
C GLU A 639 13.27 11.35 15.70
N ARG A 640 12.46 12.11 14.94
CA ARG A 640 11.03 11.88 14.83
C ARG A 640 10.68 10.56 14.14
N LEU A 641 11.42 10.18 13.10
CA LEU A 641 11.10 9.01 12.28
C LEU A 641 11.56 7.69 12.88
N THR A 642 12.71 7.67 13.56
CA THR A 642 13.36 6.44 14.06
C THR A 642 12.44 5.55 14.92
N PRO A 643 11.59 6.07 15.83
CA PRO A 643 10.70 5.24 16.65
C PRO A 643 9.63 4.49 15.85
N HIS A 644 9.31 4.95 14.65
CA HIS A 644 8.27 4.38 13.79
C HIS A 644 8.86 3.52 12.66
N ALA A 645 10.18 3.52 12.52
CA ALA A 645 10.88 2.82 11.46
C ALA A 645 11.03 1.32 11.77
N PRO A 646 10.98 0.44 10.76
CA PRO A 646 11.47 -0.93 10.89
C PRO A 646 12.92 -0.95 11.40
N SER A 647 13.31 -2.02 12.10
CA SER A 647 14.62 -2.14 12.77
C SER A 647 15.81 -1.88 11.84
N TRP A 648 15.76 -2.39 10.61
CA TRP A 648 16.82 -2.21 9.61
C TRP A 648 16.93 -0.74 9.16
N VAL A 649 15.80 -0.04 8.99
CA VAL A 649 15.76 1.39 8.68
C VAL A 649 16.31 2.20 9.84
N ALA A 650 15.81 1.93 11.05
CA ALA A 650 16.21 2.62 12.27
C ALA A 650 17.74 2.53 12.48
N SER A 651 18.34 1.37 12.13
CA SER A 651 19.79 1.20 12.20
C SER A 651 20.54 2.16 11.28
N ARG A 652 20.16 2.26 10.00
CA ARG A 652 20.80 3.16 9.03
C ARG A 652 20.60 4.64 9.38
N MET A 653 19.38 4.99 9.80
CA MET A 653 19.05 6.33 10.29
C MET A 653 19.95 6.75 11.46
N ARG A 654 20.23 5.85 12.41
CA ARG A 654 21.15 6.14 13.53
C ARG A 654 22.58 6.41 13.05
N GLY A 655 23.10 5.64 12.09
CA GLY A 655 24.43 5.88 11.52
C GLY A 655 24.56 7.28 10.91
N ILE A 656 23.56 7.68 10.14
CA ILE A 656 23.51 9.01 9.51
C ILE A 656 23.35 10.11 10.55
N LYS A 657 22.49 9.90 11.56
CA LYS A 657 22.28 10.84 12.67
C LYS A 657 23.60 11.18 13.38
N CYS A 658 24.45 10.18 13.64
CA CYS A 658 25.75 10.38 14.30
C CYS A 658 26.64 11.38 13.54
N VAL A 659 26.67 11.30 12.21
CA VAL A 659 27.48 12.20 11.38
C VAL A 659 26.89 13.60 11.29
N LEU A 660 25.57 13.72 11.31
CA LEU A 660 24.91 15.02 11.35
C LEU A 660 25.20 15.79 12.65
N TYR A 661 25.65 15.15 13.74
CA TYR A 661 26.03 15.82 15.00
C TYR A 661 27.43 16.45 15.00
N VAL A 662 28.27 16.20 13.99
CA VAL A 662 29.66 16.71 13.96
C VAL A 662 29.74 18.23 13.68
N THR A 663 28.66 18.96 13.99
CA THR A 663 28.60 20.42 13.96
C THR A 663 29.07 21.00 15.29
#